data_AF-A0A0S7XCF8-F1
#
_entry.id   AF-A0A0S7XCF8-F1
#
_cell.length_a   1.000
_cell.length_b   1.000
_cell.length_c   1.000
_cell.angle_alpha   90.00
_cell.angle_beta   90.00
_cell.angle_gamma   90.00
#
_symmetry.space_group_name_H-M   'P 1'
#
loop_
_entity.id
_entity.type
_entity.pdbx_description
1 polymer ?
#
loop_
_entity_poly.entity_id
_entity_poly.type
_entity_poly.pdbx_seq_one_letter_code
_entity_poly.pdbx_strand_id
1 'polypeptide(L)'
;MRKVLAISLVLLVAIVATAAIARAKEIEKPVPMLLDQGARGLSQGIFGVAQAPDTFYYGGTVWDAGEGQWEAAPPTAAGWANRMMWSFSSAGWNGIPHSGQNMDAWKGVDFTADVNNYFNVEDGTTIGTCATSKVLFCGLTNTECSNACYSDLNGTGYGNGWNQMVVCPSATHNAGDALTLTYDYANESEPGYDFTYVILQTYDTIASAWIDLQTLATYDDLVSGTEGPINLAAYLSGGEQWRILFQFASDGGWSDEDGWNPTSCGAVLFDNVVVAGTTTNWSENFETTAIDALPSGWSKYVLGCGDYFRAEHISNLTTPISLDPCIATVPNWCFIADSMLVAFDPGDPSYPHPLCQDNYVESPVIDFSGHPGLPGRYLVRERFGDLPLNDHVFMYWQVKYKPGCASGGWSPWLTDNYVWYTREGASCAQWTEDVSAYIPPTATHAQMAMGVLNLCDEDPWNLGCTYTCNESPYYDNITFGVFGSPDSPYITMRELDHFQDQFAEDGSLNPTSTADTRSPNYQSDLIPPIFGDTMAVRGGGANVQVTLVFRMANVGPQQPVTHPFFTTWFPTATGGGWQEARMDTCEVTSSDGTYTNAISNWWMSCFHESDPIAVANGLPEGTEILPNQLFCPGTGFEYFVKSAYTSTPGLVFTLPDTVNGDPIRGNRFEEFEILPMMRPSVSPPGSVVWPCLIIADHFGQRGNWGEQNSDRMARHLATLGYDYDMFGKLGPSSDLRNGIGRWAANTGQIGGPGTPKY
;
A
#
# COMPACT_ATOMS: atom_id res chain seq x y z
N MET A 1 33.29 -11.09 44.20
CA MET A 1 32.86 -9.77 43.69
C MET A 1 33.18 -9.55 42.22
N ARG A 2 34.45 -9.53 41.75
CA ARG A 2 34.76 -9.27 40.33
C ARG A 2 34.05 -10.20 39.32
N LYS A 3 33.93 -11.50 39.63
CA LYS A 3 33.20 -12.46 38.77
C LYS A 3 31.69 -12.23 38.73
N VAL A 4 31.09 -11.83 39.86
CA VAL A 4 29.65 -11.53 39.95
C VAL A 4 29.35 -10.22 39.22
N LEU A 5 30.20 -9.20 39.38
CA LEU A 5 30.06 -7.92 38.68
C LEU A 5 30.19 -8.09 37.16
N ALA A 6 31.12 -8.94 36.69
CA ALA A 6 31.29 -9.22 35.27
C ALA A 6 30.09 -9.98 34.68
N ILE A 7 29.56 -10.97 35.40
CA ILE A 7 28.36 -11.72 34.96
C ILE A 7 27.14 -10.79 34.93
N SER A 8 26.94 -9.94 35.94
CA SER A 8 25.85 -8.96 35.96
C SER A 8 25.97 -7.91 34.86
N LEU A 9 27.19 -7.47 34.52
CA LEU A 9 27.41 -6.51 33.42
C LEU A 9 27.13 -7.16 32.06
N VAL A 10 27.54 -8.41 31.86
CA VAL A 10 27.28 -9.17 30.62
C VAL A 10 25.78 -9.46 30.48
N LEU A 11 25.09 -9.82 31.56
CA LEU A 11 23.63 -9.99 31.54
C LEU A 11 22.90 -8.67 31.30
N LEU A 12 23.36 -7.55 31.86
CA LEU A 12 22.77 -6.23 31.61
C LEU A 12 22.95 -5.81 30.15
N VAL A 13 24.14 -6.01 29.58
CA VAL A 13 24.40 -5.74 28.16
C VAL A 13 23.58 -6.65 27.26
N ALA A 14 23.42 -7.93 27.61
CA ALA A 14 22.59 -8.86 26.87
C ALA A 14 21.10 -8.48 26.93
N ILE A 15 20.58 -8.11 28.11
CA ILE A 15 19.18 -7.68 28.31
C ILE A 15 18.89 -6.37 27.55
N VAL A 16 19.81 -5.40 27.60
CA VAL A 16 19.69 -4.13 26.86
C VAL A 16 19.76 -4.37 25.35
N ALA A 17 20.63 -5.28 24.88
CA ALA A 17 20.70 -5.65 23.47
C ALA A 17 19.43 -6.38 23.00
N THR A 18 18.87 -7.31 23.77
CA THR A 18 17.62 -8.01 23.41
C THR A 18 16.41 -7.09 23.44
N ALA A 19 16.34 -6.12 24.37
CA ALA A 19 15.27 -5.13 24.41
C ALA A 19 15.38 -4.13 23.25
N ALA A 20 16.59 -3.76 22.82
CA ALA A 20 16.81 -2.96 21.62
C ALA A 20 16.42 -3.70 20.33
N ILE A 21 16.70 -5.01 20.25
CA ILE A 21 16.30 -5.87 19.12
C ILE A 21 14.77 -6.04 19.04
N ALA A 22 14.07 -6.12 20.18
CA ALA A 22 12.60 -6.17 20.21
C ALA A 22 11.96 -4.81 19.87
N ARG A 23 12.56 -3.68 20.28
CA ARG A 23 12.06 -2.32 19.98
C ARG A 23 12.13 -1.94 18.51
N ALA A 24 13.02 -2.55 17.75
CA ALA A 24 13.26 -2.16 16.38
C ALA A 24 12.24 -2.78 15.40
N LYS A 25 11.30 -3.60 15.91
CA LYS A 25 10.31 -4.35 15.10
C LYS A 25 9.13 -3.54 14.55
N GLU A 26 8.84 -2.30 15.01
CA GLU A 26 7.53 -1.70 14.67
C GLU A 26 7.47 -0.14 14.71
N ILE A 27 8.29 0.56 13.91
CA ILE A 27 8.30 2.05 13.84
C ILE A 27 7.48 2.60 12.65
N GLU A 28 7.01 1.71 11.78
CA GLU A 28 6.36 2.06 10.51
C GLU A 28 4.85 1.94 10.65
N LYS A 29 4.11 2.92 10.15
CA LYS A 29 2.64 2.83 10.13
C LYS A 29 2.09 3.14 8.74
N PRO A 30 1.19 2.29 8.23
CA PRO A 30 0.41 2.62 7.06
C PRO A 30 -0.70 3.59 7.45
N VAL A 31 -0.91 4.60 6.63
CA VAL A 31 -2.14 5.41 6.63
C VAL A 31 -2.84 5.13 5.31
N PRO A 32 -4.17 4.90 5.31
CA PRO A 32 -4.90 4.82 4.06
C PRO A 32 -4.58 6.06 3.23
N MET A 33 -4.24 5.86 1.96
CA MET A 33 -4.28 6.96 1.01
C MET A 33 -5.70 7.51 1.04
N LEU A 34 -5.85 8.80 1.34
CA LEU A 34 -7.15 9.49 1.24
C LEU A 34 -7.48 9.87 -0.21
N LEU A 35 -6.93 9.11 -1.17
CA LEU A 35 -7.48 9.01 -2.51
C LEU A 35 -8.77 8.19 -2.42
N ASP A 36 -9.79 8.65 -3.12
CA ASP A 36 -11.18 8.31 -2.85
C ASP A 36 -11.43 6.79 -2.86
N GLN A 37 -12.29 6.32 -1.96
CA GLN A 37 -12.43 4.90 -1.59
C GLN A 37 -13.13 4.03 -2.65
N GLY A 38 -13.41 4.53 -3.85
CA GLY A 38 -14.18 3.83 -4.89
C GLY A 38 -13.43 2.66 -5.51
N ALA A 39 -12.15 2.85 -5.81
CA ALA A 39 -11.37 1.93 -6.61
C ALA A 39 -10.73 0.79 -5.81
N ARG A 40 -11.27 -0.45 -5.92
CA ARG A 40 -10.50 -1.67 -6.26
C ARG A 40 -11.25 -2.98 -6.05
N GLY A 41 -11.01 -3.91 -6.96
CA GLY A 41 -11.32 -5.34 -6.81
C GLY A 41 -10.84 -5.84 -5.46
N LEU A 42 -11.74 -6.47 -4.72
CA LEU A 42 -11.44 -7.18 -3.48
C LEU A 42 -10.43 -8.30 -3.75
N SER A 43 -9.15 -7.95 -3.79
CA SER A 43 -8.00 -8.85 -3.64
C SER A 43 -7.00 -8.16 -2.71
N GLN A 44 -7.43 -7.92 -1.47
CA GLN A 44 -6.53 -7.47 -0.42
C GLN A 44 -5.83 -8.70 0.18
N GLY A 45 -4.54 -8.84 -0.04
CA GLY A 45 -3.64 -9.70 0.76
C GLY A 45 -2.40 -8.86 1.06
N ILE A 46 -2.00 -8.76 2.33
CA ILE A 46 -1.00 -7.79 2.82
C ILE A 46 -0.08 -8.46 3.87
N PHE A 47 1.14 -8.83 3.47
CA PHE A 47 2.29 -9.12 4.34
C PHE A 47 2.35 -10.45 5.10
N GLY A 48 3.61 -10.91 5.23
CA GLY A 48 4.01 -12.07 6.02
C GLY A 48 4.54 -13.28 5.25
N VAL A 49 5.06 -13.17 4.01
CA VAL A 49 5.71 -14.34 3.37
C VAL A 49 7.22 -14.32 3.52
N ALA A 50 7.76 -15.43 4.02
CA ALA A 50 9.19 -15.63 4.02
C ALA A 50 9.70 -16.37 2.78
N GLN A 51 11.02 -16.37 2.66
CA GLN A 51 11.75 -16.73 1.45
C GLN A 51 11.85 -18.25 1.33
N ALA A 52 11.25 -18.82 0.28
CA ALA A 52 11.46 -20.21 -0.07
C ALA A 52 12.88 -20.47 -0.58
N PRO A 53 13.41 -21.70 -0.42
CA PRO A 53 14.61 -22.16 -1.13
C PRO A 53 14.47 -22.00 -2.65
N ASP A 54 13.23 -22.00 -3.14
CA ASP A 54 12.84 -21.82 -4.54
C ASP A 54 12.47 -20.34 -4.83
N THR A 55 13.02 -19.39 -4.08
CA THR A 55 12.85 -17.98 -4.41
C THR A 55 13.90 -17.54 -5.43
N PHE A 56 13.41 -17.02 -6.55
CA PHE A 56 14.19 -16.36 -7.57
C PHE A 56 14.07 -14.85 -7.39
N TYR A 57 15.21 -14.18 -7.21
CA TYR A 57 15.28 -12.72 -7.09
C TYR A 57 15.64 -12.08 -8.41
N TYR A 58 14.99 -10.96 -8.69
CA TYR A 58 15.21 -10.11 -9.83
C TYR A 58 15.52 -8.73 -9.28
N GLY A 59 16.72 -8.27 -9.57
CA GLY A 59 17.20 -7.00 -9.04
C GLY A 59 18.00 -6.31 -10.11
N GLY A 60 19.24 -6.75 -10.33
CA GLY A 60 20.12 -6.00 -11.22
C GLY A 60 19.65 -6.03 -12.68
N THR A 61 20.12 -5.05 -13.41
CA THR A 61 19.60 -4.70 -14.73
C THR A 61 20.52 -5.19 -15.83
N VAL A 62 19.94 -5.71 -16.89
CA VAL A 62 20.64 -6.22 -18.08
C VAL A 62 19.95 -5.67 -19.31
N TRP A 63 20.72 -5.26 -20.31
CA TRP A 63 20.16 -4.91 -21.61
C TRP A 63 19.82 -6.18 -22.38
N ASP A 64 18.53 -6.41 -22.65
CA ASP A 64 18.11 -7.42 -23.61
C ASP A 64 18.13 -6.85 -25.03
N ALA A 65 19.05 -7.36 -25.85
CA ALA A 65 19.15 -6.98 -27.26
C ALA A 65 18.04 -7.59 -28.12
N GLY A 66 17.35 -8.62 -27.66
CA GLY A 66 16.23 -9.25 -28.34
C GLY A 66 14.99 -8.36 -28.35
N GLU A 67 14.61 -7.85 -27.17
CA GLU A 67 13.48 -6.95 -26.99
C GLU A 67 13.85 -5.46 -27.10
N GLY A 68 15.15 -5.13 -27.08
CA GLY A 68 15.62 -3.75 -27.21
C GLY A 68 15.28 -2.90 -25.99
N GLN A 69 15.25 -3.51 -24.81
CA GLN A 69 14.89 -2.89 -23.54
C GLN A 69 15.82 -3.35 -22.41
N TRP A 70 15.79 -2.63 -21.30
CA TRP A 70 16.46 -3.07 -20.07
C TRP A 70 15.52 -3.94 -19.25
N GLU A 71 16.07 -4.98 -18.65
CA GLU A 71 15.34 -5.97 -17.88
C GLU A 71 16.00 -6.23 -16.54
N ALA A 72 15.19 -6.46 -15.51
CA ALA A 72 15.64 -7.03 -14.27
C ALA A 72 15.68 -8.56 -14.43
N ALA A 73 16.88 -9.10 -14.63
CA ALA A 73 17.09 -10.52 -14.90
C ALA A 73 17.51 -11.27 -13.61
N PRO A 74 17.29 -12.59 -13.52
CA PRO A 74 17.80 -13.36 -12.40
C PRO A 74 19.34 -13.33 -12.40
N PRO A 75 19.99 -13.27 -11.23
CA PRO A 75 21.45 -13.21 -11.16
C PRO A 75 22.08 -14.48 -11.73
N THR A 76 22.60 -14.40 -12.97
CA THR A 76 23.25 -15.55 -13.64
C THR A 76 24.77 -15.60 -13.40
N ALA A 77 25.36 -14.61 -12.72
CA ALA A 77 26.81 -14.51 -12.50
C ALA A 77 27.25 -14.84 -11.07
N ALA A 78 28.35 -15.58 -10.94
CA ALA A 78 29.00 -15.83 -9.65
C ALA A 78 29.53 -14.51 -9.05
N GLY A 79 29.00 -14.12 -7.89
CA GLY A 79 29.33 -12.84 -7.21
C GLY A 79 28.11 -11.96 -6.93
N TRP A 80 26.97 -12.25 -7.55
CA TRP A 80 25.67 -11.59 -7.32
C TRP A 80 24.90 -12.13 -6.09
N ALA A 81 25.61 -12.78 -5.15
CA ALA A 81 25.01 -13.25 -3.91
C ALA A 81 24.54 -12.10 -3.00
N ASN A 82 25.01 -10.89 -3.26
CA ASN A 82 24.54 -9.68 -2.62
C ASN A 82 23.40 -9.11 -3.47
N ARG A 83 22.19 -9.13 -2.91
CA ARG A 83 20.89 -8.68 -3.45
C ARG A 83 20.83 -7.19 -3.83
N MET A 84 21.98 -6.56 -4.01
CA MET A 84 22.14 -5.11 -4.12
C MET A 84 22.04 -4.73 -5.60
N MET A 85 20.99 -3.98 -5.93
CA MET A 85 20.75 -3.54 -7.31
C MET A 85 21.73 -2.45 -7.78
N TRP A 86 22.55 -1.87 -6.88
CA TRP A 86 23.28 -0.62 -7.10
C TRP A 86 24.63 -0.75 -6.39
N SER A 87 25.74 -0.71 -7.12
CA SER A 87 27.06 -0.56 -6.50
C SER A 87 27.82 0.54 -7.23
N PHE A 88 28.17 1.62 -6.52
CA PHE A 88 28.97 2.77 -6.93
C PHE A 88 30.45 2.38 -7.09
N SER A 89 30.73 1.16 -7.54
CA SER A 89 32.10 0.81 -7.89
C SER A 89 32.52 1.71 -9.07
N SER A 90 33.77 2.19 -9.06
CA SER A 90 34.38 2.86 -10.23
C SER A 90 34.39 2.02 -11.51
N ALA A 91 33.93 0.77 -11.42
CA ALA A 91 33.68 -0.17 -12.50
C ALA A 91 32.18 -0.46 -12.69
N GLY A 92 31.28 0.52 -12.44
CA GLY A 92 29.85 0.44 -12.79
C GLY A 92 29.63 -0.02 -14.23
N TRP A 93 28.38 -0.16 -14.71
CA TRP A 93 28.17 -0.61 -16.10
C TRP A 93 28.96 0.28 -17.09
N ASN A 94 29.97 -0.29 -17.76
CA ASN A 94 30.97 0.43 -18.59
C ASN A 94 31.87 1.48 -17.88
N GLY A 95 32.08 1.40 -16.57
CA GLY A 95 32.98 2.28 -15.82
C GLY A 95 32.42 3.68 -15.54
N ILE A 96 31.10 3.86 -15.63
CA ILE A 96 30.40 5.09 -15.28
C ILE A 96 29.75 4.87 -13.90
N PRO A 97 30.06 5.70 -12.88
CA PRO A 97 29.36 5.67 -11.59
C PRO A 97 27.88 5.98 -11.77
N HIS A 98 27.00 5.30 -11.03
CA HIS A 98 25.57 5.61 -11.00
C HIS A 98 25.39 6.99 -10.34
N SER A 99 24.94 8.00 -11.07
CA SER A 99 24.77 9.34 -10.48
C SER A 99 23.75 10.16 -11.26
N GLY A 100 22.90 10.90 -10.55
CA GLY A 100 21.84 11.70 -11.16
C GLY A 100 20.78 10.81 -11.82
N GLN A 101 20.30 11.21 -13.00
CA GLN A 101 19.23 10.51 -13.72
C GLN A 101 19.68 9.19 -14.37
N ASN A 102 20.97 8.82 -14.29
CA ASN A 102 21.44 7.51 -14.73
C ASN A 102 21.17 6.46 -13.65
N MET A 103 19.96 5.89 -13.67
CA MET A 103 19.47 4.92 -12.69
C MET A 103 19.35 3.50 -13.26
N ASP A 104 20.27 3.09 -14.14
CA ASP A 104 20.30 1.71 -14.67
C ASP A 104 18.96 1.26 -15.29
N ALA A 105 18.35 2.17 -16.05
CA ALA A 105 17.05 2.02 -16.71
C ALA A 105 15.80 2.03 -15.84
N TRP A 106 15.96 2.28 -14.54
CA TRP A 106 14.88 2.85 -13.77
C TRP A 106 14.54 4.23 -14.34
N LYS A 107 13.24 4.54 -14.36
CA LYS A 107 12.72 5.77 -14.91
C LYS A 107 11.99 6.52 -13.82
N GLY A 108 12.44 7.72 -13.49
CA GLY A 108 11.65 8.63 -12.66
C GLY A 108 10.43 9.09 -13.43
N VAL A 109 9.30 9.13 -12.74
CA VAL A 109 8.00 9.54 -13.27
C VAL A 109 7.40 10.53 -12.31
N ASP A 110 7.02 11.66 -12.86
CA ASP A 110 6.14 12.61 -12.20
C ASP A 110 4.70 12.20 -12.48
N PHE A 111 3.99 11.73 -11.46
CA PHE A 111 2.59 11.27 -11.60
C PHE A 111 1.64 12.45 -11.82
N THR A 112 2.03 13.66 -11.40
CA THR A 112 1.24 14.87 -11.68
C THR A 112 1.34 15.27 -13.15
N ALA A 113 2.46 14.94 -13.80
CA ALA A 113 2.71 15.23 -15.19
C ALA A 113 1.86 14.35 -16.11
N ASP A 114 1.27 14.99 -17.13
CA ASP A 114 0.66 14.29 -18.25
C ASP A 114 1.72 13.52 -19.06
N VAL A 115 1.92 12.24 -18.72
CA VAL A 115 2.95 11.39 -19.35
C VAL A 115 2.48 10.70 -20.63
N ASN A 116 1.17 10.60 -20.83
CA ASN A 116 0.59 9.95 -22.00
C ASN A 116 -0.10 10.98 -22.90
N ASN A 117 -0.45 10.57 -24.12
CA ASN A 117 -1.10 11.46 -25.06
C ASN A 117 -2.46 10.91 -25.48
N TYR A 118 -3.50 11.36 -24.81
CA TYR A 118 -4.85 10.92 -25.12
C TYR A 118 -5.76 12.02 -25.66
N PHE A 119 -5.29 13.28 -25.72
CA PHE A 119 -5.96 14.36 -26.46
C PHE A 119 -5.53 14.41 -27.93
N ASN A 120 -6.41 13.98 -28.83
CA ASN A 120 -6.16 13.94 -30.27
C ASN A 120 -7.43 14.34 -31.05
N VAL A 121 -7.28 14.85 -32.27
CA VAL A 121 -8.43 14.98 -33.18
C VAL A 121 -8.78 13.62 -33.75
N GLU A 122 -10.04 13.21 -33.58
CA GLU A 122 -10.57 11.93 -34.06
C GLU A 122 -11.89 12.13 -34.84
N ASP A 123 -12.34 11.10 -35.57
CA ASP A 123 -13.63 11.12 -36.28
C ASP A 123 -14.36 9.78 -36.21
N GLY A 124 -15.54 9.70 -36.83
CA GLY A 124 -16.34 8.48 -36.78
C GLY A 124 -15.73 7.24 -37.46
N THR A 125 -14.59 7.37 -38.15
CA THR A 125 -13.85 6.24 -38.70
C THR A 125 -12.96 5.55 -37.67
N THR A 126 -12.50 6.28 -36.64
CA THR A 126 -11.63 5.79 -35.56
C THR A 126 -12.39 5.53 -34.26
N ILE A 127 -13.33 6.42 -33.91
CA ILE A 127 -14.12 6.36 -32.66
C ILE A 127 -15.59 6.03 -32.90
N GLY A 128 -15.93 5.53 -34.09
CA GLY A 128 -17.25 4.97 -34.39
C GLY A 128 -18.39 5.99 -34.36
N THR A 129 -19.51 5.67 -33.70
CA THR A 129 -20.69 6.54 -33.68
C THR A 129 -20.56 7.75 -32.76
N CYS A 130 -19.47 7.85 -32.01
CA CYS A 130 -19.22 8.94 -31.06
C CYS A 130 -19.01 10.29 -31.73
N ALA A 131 -18.56 10.28 -32.99
CA ALA A 131 -18.40 11.49 -33.77
C ALA A 131 -18.99 11.33 -35.16
N THR A 132 -19.77 12.33 -35.61
CA THR A 132 -20.27 12.40 -36.99
C THR A 132 -19.38 13.26 -37.90
N SER A 133 -18.44 13.98 -37.30
CA SER A 133 -17.45 14.87 -37.90
C SER A 133 -16.15 14.78 -37.09
N LYS A 134 -15.14 15.64 -37.35
CA LYS A 134 -13.92 15.62 -36.52
C LYS A 134 -14.16 16.35 -35.21
N VAL A 135 -13.61 15.81 -34.14
CA VAL A 135 -13.73 16.35 -32.78
C VAL A 135 -12.40 16.23 -32.06
N LEU A 136 -12.15 17.08 -31.06
CA LEU A 136 -11.07 16.86 -30.11
C LEU A 136 -11.52 15.84 -29.08
N PHE A 137 -10.87 14.68 -29.08
CA PHE A 137 -11.20 13.51 -28.26
C PHE A 137 -10.14 13.30 -27.19
N CYS A 138 -10.57 13.01 -25.97
CA CYS A 138 -9.75 12.49 -24.88
C CYS A 138 -10.11 11.03 -24.63
N GLY A 139 -9.20 10.11 -24.93
CA GLY A 139 -9.43 8.69 -24.74
C GLY A 139 -8.51 7.81 -25.59
N LEU A 140 -8.80 6.52 -25.54
CA LEU A 140 -8.24 5.46 -26.37
C LEU A 140 -9.31 4.94 -27.34
N THR A 141 -8.91 4.67 -28.57
CA THR A 141 -9.72 3.90 -29.52
C THR A 141 -9.88 2.45 -29.04
N ASN A 142 -10.89 1.74 -29.55
CA ASN A 142 -11.05 0.29 -29.34
C ASN A 142 -9.75 -0.53 -29.54
N THR A 143 -8.97 -0.15 -30.56
CA THR A 143 -7.71 -0.83 -30.87
C THR A 143 -6.65 -0.52 -29.81
N GLU A 144 -6.60 0.71 -29.33
CA GLU A 144 -5.68 1.12 -28.28
C GLU A 144 -6.07 0.53 -26.91
N CYS A 145 -7.36 0.51 -26.54
CA CYS A 145 -7.86 -0.21 -25.36
C CYS A 145 -7.44 -1.69 -25.42
N SER A 146 -7.62 -2.33 -26.57
CA SER A 146 -7.17 -3.72 -26.78
C SER A 146 -5.65 -3.85 -26.66
N ASN A 147 -4.88 -2.87 -27.13
CA ASN A 147 -3.43 -2.86 -26.99
C ASN A 147 -2.96 -2.65 -25.55
N ALA A 148 -3.71 -1.86 -24.79
CA ALA A 148 -3.48 -1.60 -23.37
C ALA A 148 -4.07 -2.70 -22.45
N CYS A 149 -4.65 -3.76 -23.00
CA CYS A 149 -5.33 -4.84 -22.26
C CYS A 149 -6.47 -4.35 -21.34
N TYR A 150 -7.22 -3.32 -21.74
CA TYR A 150 -8.38 -2.86 -20.96
C TYR A 150 -9.42 -3.96 -20.80
N SER A 151 -10.06 -3.99 -19.63
CA SER A 151 -11.09 -4.98 -19.28
C SER A 151 -12.35 -4.80 -20.13
N ASP A 152 -12.74 -3.54 -20.40
CA ASP A 152 -13.77 -3.25 -21.41
C ASP A 152 -13.17 -2.90 -22.77
N LEU A 153 -13.75 -3.52 -23.80
CA LEU A 153 -13.40 -3.36 -25.20
C LEU A 153 -14.63 -2.99 -26.04
N ASN A 154 -15.72 -2.54 -25.41
CA ASN A 154 -16.98 -2.20 -26.07
C ASN A 154 -17.05 -0.71 -26.44
N GLY A 155 -16.04 -0.17 -27.12
CA GLY A 155 -16.04 1.25 -27.45
C GLY A 155 -14.66 1.87 -27.40
N THR A 156 -14.64 3.19 -27.36
CA THR A 156 -13.45 3.92 -26.90
C THR A 156 -13.43 3.94 -25.37
N GLY A 157 -12.29 4.22 -24.74
CA GLY A 157 -12.22 4.25 -23.28
C GLY A 157 -11.18 5.20 -22.72
N TYR A 158 -11.19 5.39 -21.40
CA TYR A 158 -10.15 6.06 -20.64
C TYR A 158 -9.64 5.15 -19.52
N GLY A 159 -8.48 5.49 -18.95
CA GLY A 159 -7.85 4.68 -17.90
C GLY A 159 -7.79 5.37 -16.54
N ASN A 160 -7.28 4.63 -15.57
CA ASN A 160 -7.15 5.09 -14.19
C ASN A 160 -5.94 6.04 -14.05
N GLY A 161 -6.07 7.06 -13.20
CA GLY A 161 -5.03 8.00 -12.84
C GLY A 161 -4.59 8.89 -13.99
N TRP A 162 -5.48 9.16 -14.94
CA TRP A 162 -5.18 10.03 -16.06
C TRP A 162 -5.21 11.49 -15.62
N ASN A 163 -4.26 12.28 -16.11
CA ASN A 163 -4.32 13.74 -16.04
C ASN A 163 -3.97 14.32 -17.42
N GLN A 164 -4.94 14.31 -18.32
CA GLN A 164 -4.77 14.69 -19.72
C GLN A 164 -5.04 16.18 -19.90
N MET A 165 -4.17 16.89 -20.61
CA MET A 165 -4.27 18.35 -20.72
C MET A 165 -3.88 18.87 -22.10
N VAL A 166 -4.75 19.70 -22.69
CA VAL A 166 -4.47 20.41 -23.95
C VAL A 166 -4.83 21.88 -23.84
N VAL A 167 -3.94 22.74 -24.32
CA VAL A 167 -4.10 24.20 -24.26
C VAL A 167 -4.24 24.81 -25.64
N CYS A 168 -5.09 25.84 -25.70
CA CYS A 168 -5.28 26.68 -26.86
C CYS A 168 -4.08 27.65 -27.06
N PRO A 169 -3.94 28.24 -28.26
CA PRO A 169 -3.02 29.37 -28.47
C PRO A 169 -3.29 30.51 -27.49
N SER A 170 -2.22 31.13 -26.99
CA SER A 170 -2.33 32.29 -26.11
C SER A 170 -2.65 33.58 -26.87
N ALA A 171 -3.38 34.49 -26.24
CA ALA A 171 -3.61 35.85 -26.72
C ALA A 171 -3.43 36.87 -25.59
N THR A 172 -3.40 38.16 -25.93
CA THR A 172 -3.37 39.25 -24.93
C THR A 172 -4.77 39.88 -24.83
N HIS A 173 -5.24 40.09 -23.60
CA HIS A 173 -6.51 40.79 -23.36
C HIS A 173 -6.26 42.29 -23.15
N ASN A 174 -7.01 43.19 -23.78
CA ASN A 174 -6.95 44.62 -23.45
C ASN A 174 -8.09 44.99 -22.51
N ALA A 175 -7.79 45.88 -21.56
CA ALA A 175 -8.80 46.38 -20.62
C ALA A 175 -10.00 46.98 -21.36
N GLY A 176 -11.20 46.45 -21.07
CA GLY A 176 -12.46 46.89 -21.67
C GLY A 176 -12.86 46.15 -22.95
N ASP A 177 -12.06 45.19 -23.44
CA ASP A 177 -12.48 44.31 -24.53
C ASP A 177 -13.59 43.35 -24.06
N ALA A 178 -14.58 43.10 -24.92
CA ALA A 178 -15.47 41.97 -24.73
C ALA A 178 -14.73 40.70 -25.15
N LEU A 179 -14.92 39.62 -24.40
CA LEU A 179 -14.33 38.32 -24.71
C LEU A 179 -15.21 37.21 -24.15
N THR A 180 -15.66 36.30 -25.02
CA THR A 180 -16.50 35.17 -24.66
C THR A 180 -16.00 33.86 -25.26
N LEU A 181 -16.25 32.76 -24.56
CA LEU A 181 -15.98 31.39 -25.00
C LEU A 181 -17.32 30.62 -25.18
N THR A 182 -17.45 29.89 -26.28
CA THR A 182 -18.49 28.86 -26.49
C THR A 182 -17.86 27.61 -27.08
N TYR A 183 -18.40 26.44 -26.78
CA TYR A 183 -17.99 25.16 -27.36
C TYR A 183 -19.09 24.11 -27.18
N ASP A 184 -19.05 23.08 -28.02
CA ASP A 184 -19.83 21.86 -27.84
C ASP A 184 -19.00 20.81 -27.10
N TYR A 185 -19.65 19.98 -26.29
CA TYR A 185 -18.99 18.93 -25.52
C TYR A 185 -19.87 17.69 -25.33
N ALA A 186 -19.21 16.56 -25.11
CA ALA A 186 -19.81 15.35 -24.57
C ALA A 186 -18.81 14.66 -23.63
N ASN A 187 -19.20 14.46 -22.39
CA ASN A 187 -18.42 13.81 -21.33
C ASN A 187 -19.10 12.48 -20.95
N GLU A 188 -18.30 11.46 -20.72
CA GLU A 188 -18.71 10.18 -20.16
C GLU A 188 -17.59 9.70 -19.23
N SER A 189 -17.72 9.98 -17.94
CA SER A 189 -16.72 9.67 -16.91
C SER A 189 -17.37 9.20 -15.62
N GLU A 190 -16.60 8.71 -14.65
CA GLU A 190 -17.14 8.25 -13.37
C GLU A 190 -17.82 9.42 -12.61
N PRO A 191 -19.12 9.29 -12.23
CA PRO A 191 -19.84 10.37 -11.57
C PRO A 191 -19.27 10.71 -10.18
N GLY A 192 -18.85 11.95 -9.99
CA GLY A 192 -18.35 12.47 -8.71
C GLY A 192 -16.87 12.20 -8.41
N TYR A 193 -16.15 11.52 -9.31
CA TYR A 193 -14.75 11.12 -9.10
C TYR A 193 -13.85 11.54 -10.26
N ASP A 194 -14.31 11.33 -11.50
CA ASP A 194 -13.57 11.70 -12.71
C ASP A 194 -14.15 12.95 -13.35
N PHE A 195 -13.28 13.92 -13.62
CA PHE A 195 -13.70 15.25 -14.00
C PHE A 195 -13.03 15.76 -15.26
N THR A 196 -13.83 16.35 -16.13
CA THR A 196 -13.36 17.26 -17.16
C THR A 196 -13.44 18.70 -16.65
N TYR A 197 -12.38 19.46 -16.85
CA TYR A 197 -12.32 20.89 -16.55
C TYR A 197 -12.03 21.72 -17.79
N VAL A 198 -12.64 22.90 -17.84
CA VAL A 198 -12.26 23.97 -18.78
C VAL A 198 -11.78 25.16 -17.97
N ILE A 199 -10.51 25.51 -18.10
CA ILE A 199 -9.82 26.45 -17.20
C ILE A 199 -9.29 27.63 -18.00
N LEU A 200 -9.54 28.84 -17.50
CA LEU A 200 -8.88 30.06 -17.97
C LEU A 200 -7.54 30.19 -17.27
N GLN A 201 -6.47 30.24 -18.06
CA GLN A 201 -5.12 30.48 -17.56
C GLN A 201 -4.62 31.87 -17.93
N THR A 202 -3.79 32.45 -17.07
CA THR A 202 -3.01 33.66 -17.37
C THR A 202 -1.52 33.41 -17.19
N TYR A 203 -0.70 34.19 -17.90
CA TYR A 203 0.75 34.08 -17.77
C TYR A 203 1.26 35.01 -16.68
N ASP A 204 1.84 34.45 -15.62
CA ASP A 204 2.57 35.21 -14.62
C ASP A 204 3.98 35.50 -15.13
N THR A 205 4.22 36.75 -15.52
CA THR A 205 5.52 37.22 -15.99
C THR A 205 6.62 37.18 -14.93
N ILE A 206 6.27 37.16 -13.63
CA ILE A 206 7.24 37.10 -12.53
C ILE A 206 7.69 35.66 -12.34
N ALA A 207 6.75 34.73 -12.20
CA ALA A 207 7.04 33.30 -12.10
C ALA A 207 7.51 32.68 -13.43
N SER A 208 7.31 33.38 -14.55
CA SER A 208 7.53 32.86 -15.91
C SER A 208 6.76 31.55 -16.15
N ALA A 209 5.52 31.50 -15.65
CA ALA A 209 4.70 30.31 -15.64
C ALA A 209 3.23 30.66 -15.97
N TRP A 210 2.50 29.67 -16.48
CA TRP A 210 1.05 29.75 -16.61
C TRP A 210 0.39 29.39 -15.28
N ILE A 211 -0.61 30.17 -14.88
CA ILE A 211 -1.38 29.95 -13.65
C ILE A 211 -2.85 29.76 -13.99
N ASP A 212 -3.50 28.85 -13.27
CA ASP A 212 -4.94 28.66 -13.35
C ASP A 212 -5.63 29.84 -12.67
N LEU A 213 -6.32 30.66 -13.46
CA LEU A 213 -7.01 31.83 -12.95
C LEU A 213 -8.44 31.48 -12.52
N GLN A 214 -9.14 30.67 -13.31
CA GLN A 214 -10.54 30.32 -13.06
C GLN A 214 -10.95 29.04 -13.79
N THR A 215 -11.55 28.09 -13.06
CA THR A 215 -12.33 27.00 -13.67
C THR A 215 -13.65 27.55 -14.21
N LEU A 216 -13.81 27.50 -15.53
CA LEU A 216 -14.96 28.03 -16.27
C LEU A 216 -16.12 27.04 -16.33
N ALA A 217 -15.81 25.75 -16.42
CA ALA A 217 -16.78 24.66 -16.41
C ALA A 217 -16.15 23.37 -15.85
N THR A 218 -17.01 22.51 -15.29
CA THR A 218 -16.67 21.19 -14.77
C THR A 218 -17.75 20.21 -15.20
N TYR A 219 -17.33 19.03 -15.68
CA TYR A 219 -18.21 17.96 -16.11
C TYR A 219 -17.78 16.64 -15.48
N ASP A 220 -18.75 15.83 -15.10
CA ASP A 220 -18.66 14.43 -14.68
C ASP A 220 -19.90 13.71 -15.22
N ASP A 221 -19.96 12.37 -15.09
CA ASP A 221 -21.07 11.54 -15.57
C ASP A 221 -21.30 11.66 -17.10
N LEU A 222 -22.36 11.03 -17.60
CA LEU A 222 -22.81 11.12 -18.98
C LEU A 222 -23.57 12.43 -19.23
N VAL A 223 -22.86 13.45 -19.71
CA VAL A 223 -23.42 14.78 -20.00
C VAL A 223 -22.93 15.33 -21.33
N SER A 224 -23.81 15.98 -22.09
CA SER A 224 -23.44 16.63 -23.36
C SER A 224 -24.26 17.89 -23.62
N GLY A 225 -23.71 18.80 -24.41
CA GLY A 225 -24.40 20.04 -24.76
C GLY A 225 -23.48 21.07 -25.39
N THR A 226 -23.93 22.32 -25.32
CA THR A 226 -23.16 23.50 -25.72
C THR A 226 -22.98 24.37 -24.49
N GLU A 227 -21.73 24.71 -24.18
CA GLU A 227 -21.39 25.61 -23.10
C GLU A 227 -21.24 27.05 -23.61
N GLY A 228 -21.66 28.01 -22.79
CA GLY A 228 -21.49 29.44 -23.02
C GLY A 228 -22.67 30.16 -23.73
N PRO A 229 -22.49 31.46 -24.06
CA PRO A 229 -21.24 32.22 -24.01
C PRO A 229 -20.77 32.55 -22.59
N ILE A 230 -19.60 32.05 -22.22
CA ILE A 230 -18.92 32.36 -20.95
C ILE A 230 -18.18 33.68 -21.11
N ASN A 231 -18.41 34.66 -20.22
CA ASN A 231 -17.75 35.95 -20.26
C ASN A 231 -16.34 35.92 -19.64
N LEU A 232 -15.32 35.67 -20.47
CA LEU A 232 -13.91 35.61 -20.03
C LEU A 232 -13.41 36.97 -19.52
N ALA A 233 -13.88 38.08 -20.11
CA ALA A 233 -13.46 39.42 -19.72
C ALA A 233 -13.87 39.79 -18.28
N ALA A 234 -14.79 39.04 -17.65
CA ALA A 234 -15.13 39.23 -16.24
C ALA A 234 -14.00 38.85 -15.26
N TYR A 235 -13.03 38.04 -15.72
CA TYR A 235 -11.93 37.53 -14.90
C TYR A 235 -10.59 38.20 -15.20
N LEU A 236 -10.46 38.87 -16.35
CA LEU A 236 -9.21 39.47 -16.82
C LEU A 236 -9.19 40.97 -16.51
N SER A 237 -8.05 41.49 -16.04
CA SER A 237 -7.93 42.91 -15.69
C SER A 237 -7.42 43.77 -16.85
N GLY A 238 -6.78 43.15 -17.84
CA GLY A 238 -6.26 43.79 -19.05
C GLY A 238 -4.74 43.95 -19.03
N GLY A 239 -4.10 43.55 -20.12
CA GLY A 239 -2.65 43.52 -20.30
C GLY A 239 -2.03 42.13 -20.09
N GLU A 240 -2.76 41.18 -19.53
CA GLU A 240 -2.27 39.82 -19.32
C GLU A 240 -2.32 39.00 -20.62
N GLN A 241 -1.38 38.05 -20.76
CA GLN A 241 -1.55 36.94 -21.69
C GLN A 241 -2.46 35.89 -21.06
N TRP A 242 -3.37 35.33 -21.87
CA TRP A 242 -4.35 34.35 -21.45
C TRP A 242 -4.45 33.21 -22.46
N ARG A 243 -4.93 32.05 -22.02
CA ARG A 243 -5.30 30.90 -22.85
C ARG A 243 -6.37 30.05 -22.15
N ILE A 244 -6.94 29.08 -22.87
CA ILE A 244 -7.84 28.08 -22.30
C ILE A 244 -7.12 26.74 -22.21
N LEU A 245 -7.28 26.05 -21.08
CA LEU A 245 -6.87 24.69 -20.83
C LEU A 245 -8.12 23.80 -20.81
N PHE A 246 -8.11 22.72 -21.59
CA PHE A 246 -9.03 21.60 -21.45
C PHE A 246 -8.29 20.48 -20.74
N GLN A 247 -8.86 19.99 -19.65
CA GLN A 247 -8.26 18.96 -18.80
C GLN A 247 -9.26 17.84 -18.57
N PHE A 248 -8.79 16.60 -18.59
CA PHE A 248 -9.52 15.45 -18.07
C PHE A 248 -8.66 14.78 -17.00
N ALA A 249 -9.22 14.61 -15.80
CA ALA A 249 -8.58 13.96 -14.68
C ALA A 249 -9.42 12.77 -14.22
N SER A 250 -8.80 11.59 -14.09
CA SER A 250 -9.43 10.42 -13.47
C SER A 250 -8.72 9.98 -12.20
N ASP A 251 -9.49 9.36 -11.31
CA ASP A 251 -9.00 8.81 -10.06
C ASP A 251 -8.32 7.43 -10.24
N GLY A 252 -8.00 6.74 -9.15
CA GLY A 252 -7.30 5.46 -9.19
C GLY A 252 -8.11 4.24 -9.67
N GLY A 253 -9.37 4.36 -10.07
CA GLY A 253 -10.18 3.24 -10.56
C GLY A 253 -11.48 3.62 -11.27
N TRP A 254 -12.30 2.59 -11.51
CA TRP A 254 -13.63 2.70 -12.11
C TRP A 254 -13.58 3.40 -13.46
N SER A 255 -12.95 2.73 -14.43
CA SER A 255 -12.84 3.20 -15.82
C SER A 255 -13.04 2.04 -16.80
N ASP A 256 -12.75 2.27 -18.08
CA ASP A 256 -12.70 1.22 -19.09
C ASP A 256 -11.54 0.24 -18.85
N GLU A 257 -10.47 0.69 -18.19
CA GLU A 257 -9.27 -0.10 -17.92
C GLU A 257 -9.57 -1.30 -17.01
N ASP A 258 -10.36 -1.10 -15.95
CA ASP A 258 -10.83 -2.17 -15.06
C ASP A 258 -12.24 -2.69 -15.43
N GLY A 259 -12.95 -1.98 -16.32
CA GLY A 259 -14.23 -2.37 -16.89
C GLY A 259 -15.39 -2.14 -15.93
N TRP A 260 -15.21 -1.26 -14.94
CA TRP A 260 -16.20 -0.98 -13.90
C TRP A 260 -16.99 0.30 -14.18
N ASN A 261 -16.46 1.22 -14.98
CA ASN A 261 -17.20 2.31 -15.59
C ASN A 261 -16.99 2.31 -17.12
N PRO A 262 -17.58 1.33 -17.84
CA PRO A 262 -17.44 1.23 -19.28
C PRO A 262 -18.08 2.44 -19.98
N THR A 263 -17.30 3.12 -20.83
CA THR A 263 -17.75 4.25 -21.63
C THR A 263 -18.01 3.84 -23.07
N SER A 264 -18.93 4.53 -23.72
CA SER A 264 -19.18 4.37 -25.15
C SER A 264 -18.22 5.22 -25.98
N CYS A 265 -17.91 6.42 -25.48
CA CYS A 265 -17.24 7.48 -26.24
C CYS A 265 -15.97 8.04 -25.58
N GLY A 266 -15.33 7.26 -24.71
CA GLY A 266 -14.14 7.67 -23.98
C GLY A 266 -14.48 8.78 -22.98
N ALA A 267 -13.45 9.41 -22.42
CA ALA A 267 -13.64 10.38 -21.34
C ALA A 267 -14.43 11.62 -21.79
N VAL A 268 -13.95 12.32 -22.82
CA VAL A 268 -14.57 13.57 -23.27
C VAL A 268 -14.28 13.92 -24.73
N LEU A 269 -15.26 14.60 -25.35
CA LEU A 269 -15.22 15.17 -26.69
C LEU A 269 -15.46 16.69 -26.61
N PHE A 270 -14.75 17.46 -27.43
CA PHE A 270 -14.99 18.88 -27.66
C PHE A 270 -15.10 19.18 -29.15
N ASP A 271 -16.01 20.08 -29.52
CA ASP A 271 -16.19 20.59 -30.88
C ASP A 271 -16.58 22.08 -30.88
N ASN A 272 -16.51 22.73 -32.04
CA ASN A 272 -17.01 24.09 -32.31
C ASN A 272 -16.54 25.12 -31.26
N VAL A 273 -15.26 25.08 -30.91
CA VAL A 273 -14.66 26.01 -29.95
C VAL A 273 -14.57 27.39 -30.59
N VAL A 274 -15.26 28.37 -30.03
CA VAL A 274 -15.29 29.75 -30.54
C VAL A 274 -14.92 30.71 -29.42
N VAL A 275 -13.87 31.49 -29.67
CA VAL A 275 -13.56 32.69 -28.91
C VAL A 275 -14.03 33.89 -29.73
N ALA A 276 -14.93 34.68 -29.16
CA ALA A 276 -15.45 35.89 -29.78
C ALA A 276 -15.18 37.10 -28.89
N GLY A 277 -14.69 38.18 -29.47
CA GLY A 277 -14.34 39.38 -28.72
C GLY A 277 -14.12 40.61 -29.58
N THR A 278 -13.79 41.75 -28.94
CA THR A 278 -13.57 43.00 -29.66
C THR A 278 -12.31 42.94 -30.54
N THR A 279 -11.23 42.36 -30.01
CA THR A 279 -9.90 42.33 -30.64
C THR A 279 -9.41 40.92 -30.97
N THR A 280 -9.86 39.92 -30.22
CA THR A 280 -9.50 38.51 -30.41
C THR A 280 -10.72 37.72 -30.83
N ASN A 281 -10.63 37.09 -32.01
CA ASN A 281 -11.67 36.20 -32.53
C ASN A 281 -11.02 35.04 -33.25
N TRP A 282 -11.40 33.82 -32.89
CA TRP A 282 -11.01 32.61 -33.60
C TRP A 282 -12.02 31.50 -33.33
N SER A 283 -12.07 30.53 -34.23
CA SER A 283 -12.90 29.34 -34.10
C SER A 283 -12.09 28.12 -34.52
N GLU A 284 -12.28 27.01 -33.82
CA GLU A 284 -11.74 25.70 -34.14
C GLU A 284 -12.88 24.68 -34.14
N ASN A 285 -13.03 23.97 -35.25
CA ASN A 285 -14.03 22.91 -35.42
C ASN A 285 -13.38 21.60 -35.89
N PHE A 286 -12.06 21.50 -35.81
CA PHE A 286 -11.22 20.32 -36.03
C PHE A 286 -11.23 19.73 -37.44
N GLU A 287 -12.13 20.16 -38.33
CA GLU A 287 -12.32 19.60 -39.68
C GLU A 287 -11.06 19.61 -40.56
N THR A 288 -10.20 20.62 -40.38
CA THR A 288 -8.95 20.78 -41.13
C THR A 288 -7.75 20.09 -40.50
N THR A 289 -7.88 19.64 -39.25
CA THR A 289 -6.83 18.95 -38.51
C THR A 289 -6.74 17.49 -38.96
N ALA A 290 -5.55 16.92 -39.00
CA ALA A 290 -5.39 15.50 -39.28
C ALA A 290 -5.90 14.66 -38.09
N ILE A 291 -6.33 13.43 -38.36
CA ILE A 291 -6.58 12.45 -37.29
C ILE A 291 -5.26 12.18 -36.55
N ASP A 292 -5.31 11.88 -35.25
CA ASP A 292 -4.14 11.66 -34.39
C ASP A 292 -3.21 12.90 -34.35
N ALA A 293 -3.79 14.10 -34.39
CA ALA A 293 -3.05 15.35 -34.32
C ALA A 293 -3.81 16.43 -33.52
N LEU A 294 -3.10 17.49 -33.14
CA LEU A 294 -3.71 18.70 -32.56
C LEU A 294 -3.82 19.81 -33.61
N PRO A 295 -4.78 20.74 -33.46
CA PRO A 295 -4.87 21.90 -34.34
C PRO A 295 -3.64 22.79 -34.26
N SER A 296 -3.45 23.62 -35.29
CA SER A 296 -2.30 24.53 -35.34
C SER A 296 -2.27 25.48 -34.15
N GLY A 297 -1.17 25.46 -33.40
CA GLY A 297 -0.93 26.33 -32.24
C GLY A 297 -1.51 25.82 -30.93
N TRP A 298 -2.29 24.73 -30.96
CA TRP A 298 -2.64 23.98 -29.76
C TRP A 298 -1.45 23.12 -29.35
N SER A 299 -1.29 22.91 -28.05
CA SER A 299 -0.22 22.09 -27.51
C SER A 299 -0.71 21.30 -26.32
N LYS A 300 -0.15 20.12 -26.14
CA LYS A 300 -0.31 19.36 -24.89
C LYS A 300 0.35 20.15 -23.79
N TYR A 301 -0.27 20.15 -22.62
CA TYR A 301 0.25 20.85 -21.47
C TYR A 301 0.63 19.83 -20.42
N VAL A 302 1.89 19.81 -20.02
CA VAL A 302 2.37 18.95 -18.94
C VAL A 302 2.47 19.84 -17.72
N LEU A 303 1.48 19.78 -16.84
CA LEU A 303 1.61 20.33 -15.49
C LEU A 303 2.28 19.25 -14.65
N GLY A 304 3.60 19.29 -14.57
CA GLY A 304 4.36 18.41 -13.71
C GLY A 304 4.96 19.19 -12.55
N CYS A 305 4.88 18.62 -11.35
CA CYS A 305 5.66 19.08 -10.21
C CYS A 305 7.17 18.93 -10.45
N GLY A 306 7.57 18.08 -11.40
CA GLY A 306 8.94 17.71 -11.71
C GLY A 306 9.23 16.27 -11.28
N ASP A 307 10.16 15.61 -11.98
CA ASP A 307 10.70 14.32 -11.56
C ASP A 307 11.95 14.53 -10.70
N TYR A 308 11.87 14.11 -9.44
CA TYR A 308 12.94 14.25 -8.46
C TYR A 308 13.73 12.96 -8.19
N PHE A 309 13.40 11.86 -8.87
CA PHE A 309 14.11 10.59 -8.70
C PHE A 309 15.51 10.61 -9.31
N ARG A 310 16.49 10.18 -8.52
CA ARG A 310 17.87 10.00 -8.97
C ARG A 310 18.64 9.01 -8.11
N ALA A 311 19.75 8.53 -8.64
CA ALA A 311 20.75 7.80 -7.88
C ALA A 311 21.76 8.77 -7.24
N GLU A 312 21.99 8.63 -5.93
CA GLU A 312 22.99 9.39 -5.17
C GLU A 312 23.90 8.46 -4.38
N HIS A 313 25.14 8.88 -4.18
CA HIS A 313 26.03 8.19 -3.25
C HIS A 313 25.67 8.61 -1.81
N ILE A 314 25.67 7.65 -0.88
CA ILE A 314 25.32 7.89 0.53
C ILE A 314 26.15 9.00 1.19
N SER A 315 27.40 9.22 0.76
CA SER A 315 28.24 10.30 1.28
C SER A 315 27.86 11.70 0.81
N ASN A 316 27.00 11.83 -0.19
CA ASN A 316 26.56 13.11 -0.74
C ASN A 316 25.31 13.66 -0.04
N LEU A 317 24.73 12.86 0.85
CA LEU A 317 23.44 13.14 1.47
C LEU A 317 23.61 13.97 2.73
N THR A 318 22.67 14.90 2.90
CA THR A 318 22.63 15.84 4.03
C THR A 318 22.08 15.15 5.27
N THR A 319 21.11 14.25 5.11
CA THR A 319 20.51 13.50 6.22
C THR A 319 21.21 12.15 6.35
N PRO A 320 22.07 11.95 7.36
CA PRO A 320 22.84 10.71 7.44
C PRO A 320 21.97 9.59 7.99
N ILE A 321 22.11 8.38 7.41
CA ILE A 321 21.41 7.17 7.92
C ILE A 321 21.69 6.92 9.41
N SER A 322 22.83 7.38 9.92
CA SER A 322 23.21 7.27 11.34
C SER A 322 22.30 8.05 12.31
N LEU A 323 21.33 8.81 11.81
CA LEU A 323 20.25 9.35 12.64
C LEU A 323 19.40 8.24 13.25
N ASP A 324 19.28 7.08 12.59
CA ASP A 324 18.66 5.90 13.18
C ASP A 324 19.57 5.32 14.28
N PRO A 325 19.14 5.33 15.55
CA PRO A 325 19.94 4.81 16.67
C PRO A 325 20.15 3.29 16.62
N CYS A 326 19.33 2.55 15.86
CA CYS A 326 19.41 1.09 15.74
C CYS A 326 20.62 0.67 14.90
N ILE A 327 21.05 1.47 13.92
CA ILE A 327 22.20 1.18 13.05
C ILE A 327 23.48 0.97 13.86
N ALA A 328 23.70 1.77 14.92
CA ALA A 328 24.90 1.66 15.74
C ALA A 328 24.83 0.54 16.80
N THR A 329 23.61 0.10 17.15
CA THR A 329 23.37 -0.78 18.30
C THR A 329 23.08 -2.22 17.91
N VAL A 330 22.53 -2.45 16.71
CA VAL A 330 22.22 -3.78 16.18
C VAL A 330 23.06 -3.98 14.91
N PRO A 331 24.09 -4.86 14.95
CA PRO A 331 24.83 -5.21 13.74
C PRO A 331 23.86 -5.72 12.68
N ASN A 332 24.07 -5.33 11.42
CA ASN A 332 23.25 -5.74 10.28
C ASN A 332 21.78 -5.26 10.31
N TRP A 333 21.50 -4.19 11.07
CA TRP A 333 20.15 -3.58 11.12
C TRP A 333 19.73 -2.98 9.77
N CYS A 334 20.69 -2.32 9.11
CA CYS A 334 20.51 -1.59 7.87
C CYS A 334 21.71 -1.93 6.99
N PHE A 335 21.47 -2.43 5.78
CA PHE A 335 22.54 -2.72 4.81
C PHE A 335 22.66 -1.68 3.71
N ILE A 336 21.90 -0.60 3.82
CA ILE A 336 21.97 0.56 2.95
C ILE A 336 23.41 1.03 2.88
N ALA A 337 23.94 1.08 1.66
CA ALA A 337 25.32 1.43 1.43
C ALA A 337 25.50 2.01 0.03
N ASP A 338 26.60 2.74 -0.14
CA ASP A 338 27.11 3.09 -1.46
C ASP A 338 26.15 3.97 -2.29
N SER A 339 25.33 3.39 -3.17
CA SER A 339 24.36 4.13 -4.01
C SER A 339 22.94 3.93 -3.50
N MET A 340 22.14 4.97 -3.51
CA MET A 340 20.73 4.90 -3.14
C MET A 340 19.88 5.66 -4.14
N LEU A 341 18.62 5.24 -4.24
CA LEU A 341 17.58 6.02 -4.85
C LEU A 341 17.08 7.07 -3.88
N VAL A 342 16.96 8.30 -4.36
CA VAL A 342 16.42 9.42 -3.59
C VAL A 342 15.35 10.14 -4.42
N ALA A 343 14.46 10.88 -3.74
CA ALA A 343 13.28 11.48 -4.34
C ALA A 343 13.01 12.89 -3.80
N PHE A 344 14.03 13.76 -3.80
CA PHE A 344 13.92 15.13 -3.29
C PHE A 344 14.44 16.16 -4.29
N ASP A 345 13.95 17.39 -4.26
CA ASP A 345 14.47 18.52 -5.03
C ASP A 345 15.76 19.07 -4.40
N PRO A 346 16.94 18.92 -5.02
CA PRO A 346 18.16 19.55 -4.53
C PRO A 346 18.16 21.08 -4.68
N GLY A 347 17.22 21.64 -5.46
CA GLY A 347 17.03 23.07 -5.68
C GLY A 347 16.42 23.82 -4.51
N ASP A 348 15.63 23.14 -3.66
CA ASP A 348 15.03 23.71 -2.45
C ASP A 348 15.48 22.94 -1.19
N PRO A 349 16.70 23.18 -0.69
CA PRO A 349 17.21 22.47 0.48
C PRO A 349 16.48 22.83 1.79
N SER A 350 15.64 23.87 1.80
CA SER A 350 14.82 24.21 2.97
C SER A 350 13.56 23.37 3.08
N TYR A 351 13.02 22.95 1.93
CA TYR A 351 11.85 22.10 1.85
C TYR A 351 12.00 21.18 0.63
N PRO A 352 12.80 20.10 0.76
CA PRO A 352 13.25 19.30 -0.38
C PRO A 352 12.13 18.51 -1.07
N HIS A 353 10.91 18.53 -0.55
CA HIS A 353 9.76 17.87 -1.15
C HIS A 353 8.75 18.93 -1.58
N PRO A 354 8.68 19.33 -2.86
CA PRO A 354 7.70 20.31 -3.30
C PRO A 354 6.27 19.93 -2.90
N LEU A 355 5.41 20.92 -2.67
CA LEU A 355 4.06 20.68 -2.13
C LEU A 355 3.19 19.85 -3.08
N CYS A 356 3.41 19.98 -4.39
CA CYS A 356 2.75 19.18 -5.43
C CYS A 356 3.39 17.82 -5.69
N GLN A 357 4.39 17.40 -4.91
CA GLN A 357 5.21 16.25 -5.29
C GLN A 357 4.39 14.96 -5.22
N ASP A 358 4.13 14.38 -6.38
CA ASP A 358 3.75 12.98 -6.53
C ASP A 358 4.66 12.37 -7.60
N ASN A 359 5.68 11.64 -7.14
CA ASN A 359 6.61 10.98 -8.04
C ASN A 359 6.73 9.52 -7.68
N TYR A 360 7.06 8.71 -8.68
CA TYR A 360 7.56 7.36 -8.47
C TYR A 360 8.69 7.05 -9.42
N VAL A 361 9.58 6.14 -9.00
CA VAL A 361 10.49 5.49 -9.92
C VAL A 361 9.83 4.22 -10.44
N GLU A 362 9.94 3.96 -11.73
CA GLU A 362 9.50 2.72 -12.37
C GLU A 362 10.71 1.81 -12.62
N SER A 363 10.58 0.53 -12.26
CA SER A 363 11.61 -0.47 -12.53
C SER A 363 11.71 -0.80 -14.02
N PRO A 364 12.86 -1.30 -14.49
CA PRO A 364 12.94 -2.06 -15.74
C PRO A 364 11.95 -3.22 -15.75
N VAL A 365 11.71 -3.79 -16.92
CA VAL A 365 10.83 -4.97 -17.06
C VAL A 365 11.44 -6.14 -16.29
N ILE A 366 10.69 -6.71 -15.35
CA ILE A 366 11.11 -7.89 -14.60
C ILE A 366 10.59 -9.12 -15.35
N ASP A 367 11.46 -9.77 -16.13
CA ASP A 367 11.13 -11.01 -16.84
C ASP A 367 11.41 -12.24 -15.96
N PHE A 368 10.33 -12.91 -15.55
CA PHE A 368 10.35 -14.17 -14.83
C PHE A 368 9.67 -15.30 -15.62
N SER A 369 9.63 -15.18 -16.95
CA SER A 369 9.14 -16.21 -17.87
C SER A 369 9.89 -17.55 -17.75
N GLY A 370 11.12 -17.53 -17.26
CA GLY A 370 11.91 -18.72 -16.90
C GLY A 370 11.40 -19.48 -15.67
N HIS A 371 10.53 -18.87 -14.87
CA HIS A 371 9.92 -19.45 -13.67
C HIS A 371 8.39 -19.30 -13.69
N PRO A 372 7.70 -19.81 -14.73
CA PRO A 372 6.27 -19.58 -14.91
C PRO A 372 5.46 -20.42 -13.91
N GLY A 373 4.28 -19.91 -13.52
CA GLY A 373 3.34 -20.67 -12.70
C GLY A 373 3.68 -20.76 -11.21
N LEU A 374 4.84 -20.21 -10.79
CA LEU A 374 5.09 -19.99 -9.37
C LEU A 374 4.02 -19.03 -8.84
N PRO A 375 3.42 -19.25 -7.66
CA PRO A 375 2.32 -18.41 -7.21
C PRO A 375 2.75 -17.21 -6.35
N GLY A 376 3.90 -17.30 -5.68
CA GLY A 376 4.36 -16.27 -4.75
C GLY A 376 5.08 -15.12 -5.45
N ARG A 377 4.75 -13.88 -5.08
CA ARG A 377 5.40 -12.63 -5.51
C ARG A 377 5.64 -11.75 -4.30
N TYR A 378 6.83 -11.18 -4.16
CA TYR A 378 7.04 -10.13 -3.16
C TYR A 378 8.05 -9.11 -3.65
N LEU A 379 7.97 -7.93 -3.05
CA LEU A 379 8.89 -6.83 -3.20
C LEU A 379 9.74 -6.75 -1.94
N VAL A 380 11.06 -6.64 -2.07
CA VAL A 380 11.97 -6.34 -0.95
C VAL A 380 12.68 -5.05 -1.28
N ARG A 381 12.87 -4.21 -0.29
CA ARG A 381 13.70 -3.01 -0.38
C ARG A 381 14.24 -2.69 0.99
N GLU A 382 15.36 -2.02 1.02
CA GLU A 382 15.78 -1.31 2.21
C GLU A 382 15.43 0.15 2.06
N ARG A 383 14.96 0.74 3.15
CA ARG A 383 14.61 2.14 3.18
C ARG A 383 15.23 2.82 4.38
N PHE A 384 15.54 4.09 4.23
CA PHE A 384 15.72 5.01 5.33
C PHE A 384 14.72 6.14 5.18
N GLY A 385 14.04 6.51 6.26
CA GLY A 385 13.14 7.66 6.29
C GLY A 385 13.19 8.36 7.63
N ASP A 386 13.12 9.68 7.61
CA ASP A 386 12.82 10.55 8.75
C ASP A 386 11.70 11.51 8.29
N LEU A 387 10.54 10.88 8.12
CA LEU A 387 9.29 11.40 7.58
C LEU A 387 8.19 11.30 8.65
N PRO A 388 8.18 12.18 9.68
CA PRO A 388 7.11 12.20 10.65
C PRO A 388 5.78 12.58 9.99
N LEU A 389 4.67 12.09 10.55
CA LEU A 389 3.33 12.28 9.99
C LEU A 389 3.00 13.75 9.69
N ASN A 390 3.44 14.68 10.55
CA ASN A 390 3.12 16.10 10.41
C ASN A 390 3.84 16.79 9.25
N ASP A 391 4.80 16.13 8.62
CA ASP A 391 5.48 16.66 7.44
C ASP A 391 4.69 16.35 6.15
N HIS A 392 3.66 15.49 6.24
CA HIS A 392 2.83 14.99 5.14
C HIS A 392 3.59 14.49 3.90
N VAL A 393 4.84 14.09 4.06
CA VAL A 393 5.61 13.42 3.01
C VAL A 393 5.57 11.92 3.28
N PHE A 394 5.12 11.15 2.30
CA PHE A 394 4.87 9.74 2.43
C PHE A 394 5.55 8.91 1.35
N MET A 395 5.89 7.69 1.72
CA MET A 395 6.36 6.65 0.81
C MET A 395 5.19 5.80 0.34
N TYR A 396 5.20 5.34 -0.91
CA TYR A 396 4.27 4.33 -1.39
C TYR A 396 4.96 3.35 -2.36
N TRP A 397 4.27 2.28 -2.69
CA TRP A 397 4.73 1.29 -3.67
C TRP A 397 3.58 0.90 -4.60
N GLN A 398 3.90 0.49 -5.82
CA GLN A 398 2.94 -0.07 -6.77
C GLN A 398 3.58 -1.19 -7.60
N VAL A 399 2.76 -2.05 -8.20
CA VAL A 399 3.19 -3.11 -9.13
C VAL A 399 2.23 -3.21 -10.29
N LYS A 400 2.73 -3.60 -11.46
CA LYS A 400 1.91 -3.97 -12.62
C LYS A 400 2.49 -5.19 -13.30
N TYR A 401 1.71 -5.88 -14.11
CA TYR A 401 2.14 -7.11 -14.80
C TYR A 401 1.64 -7.15 -16.24
N LYS A 402 2.26 -7.97 -17.09
CA LYS A 402 1.71 -8.24 -18.43
C LYS A 402 0.66 -9.37 -18.31
N PRO A 403 -0.65 -9.12 -18.52
CA PRO A 403 -1.69 -10.13 -18.35
C PRO A 403 -1.70 -11.20 -19.46
N GLY A 404 -0.80 -11.10 -20.45
CA GLY A 404 -0.74 -12.05 -21.57
C GLY A 404 -1.82 -11.82 -22.62
N CYS A 405 -2.38 -10.61 -22.70
CA CYS A 405 -3.28 -10.24 -23.78
C CYS A 405 -2.53 -10.26 -25.13
N ALA A 406 -3.21 -10.55 -26.24
CA ALA A 406 -2.58 -10.83 -27.54
C ALA A 406 -1.71 -9.69 -28.09
N SER A 407 -1.95 -8.47 -27.63
CA SER A 407 -1.28 -7.23 -28.00
C SER A 407 -0.09 -6.86 -27.10
N GLY A 408 0.11 -7.53 -25.96
CA GLY A 408 1.28 -7.37 -25.11
C GLY A 408 1.27 -6.17 -24.15
N GLY A 409 0.10 -5.61 -23.83
CA GLY A 409 -0.06 -4.49 -22.87
C GLY A 409 0.25 -4.84 -21.41
N TRP A 410 0.15 -3.84 -20.54
CA TRP A 410 0.34 -3.92 -19.10
C TRP A 410 -1.00 -3.85 -18.37
N SER A 411 -1.10 -4.44 -17.20
CA SER A 411 -2.17 -4.14 -16.25
C SER A 411 -2.04 -2.68 -15.77
N PRO A 412 -3.11 -2.12 -15.20
CA PRO A 412 -2.99 -0.95 -14.33
C PRO A 412 -1.95 -1.13 -13.24
N TRP A 413 -1.50 -0.01 -12.68
CA TRP A 413 -0.75 0.01 -11.44
C TRP A 413 -1.63 -0.44 -10.27
N LEU A 414 -1.15 -1.46 -9.55
CA LEU A 414 -1.81 -2.08 -8.41
C LEU A 414 -1.00 -1.79 -7.14
N THR A 415 -1.68 -1.55 -6.03
CA THR A 415 -1.10 -1.24 -4.72
C THR A 415 -2.07 -1.62 -3.60
N ASP A 416 -1.61 -1.55 -2.35
CA ASP A 416 -2.40 -1.75 -1.15
C ASP A 416 -3.28 -0.54 -0.77
N ASN A 417 -3.14 0.60 -1.47
CA ASN A 417 -3.77 1.89 -1.16
C ASN A 417 -3.30 2.50 0.17
N TYR A 418 -2.08 2.19 0.58
CA TYR A 418 -1.48 2.77 1.77
C TYR A 418 -0.27 3.62 1.41
N VAL A 419 -0.16 4.71 2.16
CA VAL A 419 1.03 5.54 2.26
C VAL A 419 1.72 5.29 3.59
N TRP A 420 3.03 5.43 3.58
CA TRP A 420 3.91 5.01 4.67
C TRP A 420 4.75 6.18 5.14
N TYR A 421 4.90 6.29 6.46
CA TYR A 421 5.68 7.34 7.12
C TYR A 421 6.52 6.73 8.26
N THR A 422 7.37 7.54 8.90
CA THR A 422 8.17 7.11 10.06
C THR A 422 7.70 7.79 11.34
N ARG A 423 7.09 7.03 12.23
CA ARG A 423 6.37 7.57 13.40
C ARG A 423 7.30 8.12 14.49
N GLU A 424 8.44 7.47 14.72
CA GLU A 424 9.32 7.73 15.87
C GLU A 424 10.63 8.41 15.49
N GLY A 425 10.63 9.13 14.36
CA GLY A 425 11.80 9.76 13.76
C GLY A 425 12.54 8.82 12.79
N ALA A 426 13.79 9.17 12.50
CA ALA A 426 14.66 8.47 11.57
C ALA A 426 14.72 6.95 11.83
N SER A 427 14.34 6.16 10.81
CA SER A 427 14.37 4.70 10.83
C SER A 427 14.92 4.16 9.53
N CYS A 428 15.89 3.25 9.62
CA CYS A 428 16.28 2.36 8.53
C CYS A 428 15.71 0.97 8.78
N ALA A 429 15.06 0.39 7.77
CA ALA A 429 14.57 -0.97 7.83
C ALA A 429 14.51 -1.63 6.46
N GLN A 430 14.52 -2.96 6.47
CA GLN A 430 14.16 -3.75 5.30
C GLN A 430 12.64 -3.91 5.24
N TRP A 431 12.06 -3.33 4.21
CA TRP A 431 10.64 -3.33 3.88
C TRP A 431 10.34 -4.47 2.91
N THR A 432 9.41 -5.39 3.26
CA THR A 432 9.10 -6.58 2.45
C THR A 432 7.60 -6.78 2.28
N GLU A 433 7.13 -6.74 1.04
CA GLU A 433 5.72 -6.65 0.68
C GLU A 433 5.35 -7.87 -0.14
N ASP A 434 4.43 -8.70 0.37
CA ASP A 434 3.81 -9.74 -0.45
C ASP A 434 2.86 -9.08 -1.46
N VAL A 435 3.12 -9.29 -2.74
CA VAL A 435 2.31 -8.77 -3.85
C VAL A 435 1.66 -9.88 -4.66
N SER A 436 1.61 -11.11 -4.13
CA SER A 436 1.02 -12.29 -4.78
C SER A 436 -0.48 -12.10 -5.08
N ALA A 437 -1.16 -11.26 -4.31
CA ALA A 437 -2.58 -10.94 -4.52
C ALA A 437 -2.82 -9.99 -5.71
N TYR A 438 -1.78 -9.29 -6.18
CA TYR A 438 -1.87 -8.29 -7.26
C TYR A 438 -1.34 -8.82 -8.59
N ILE A 439 -0.39 -9.75 -8.56
CA ILE A 439 0.22 -10.33 -9.76
C ILE A 439 -0.17 -11.80 -9.86
N PRO A 440 -0.97 -12.20 -10.88
CA PRO A 440 -1.44 -13.57 -10.98
C PRO A 440 -0.30 -14.55 -11.24
N PRO A 441 -0.42 -15.82 -10.81
CA PRO A 441 0.60 -16.86 -11.06
C PRO A 441 0.91 -17.09 -12.56
N THR A 442 -0.02 -16.73 -13.45
CA THR A 442 0.13 -16.82 -14.91
C THR A 442 0.95 -15.69 -15.51
N ALA A 443 1.19 -14.60 -14.78
CA ALA A 443 2.06 -13.53 -15.24
C ALA A 443 3.47 -14.08 -15.46
N THR A 444 4.16 -13.51 -16.44
CA THR A 444 5.57 -13.81 -16.74
C THR A 444 6.45 -12.57 -16.65
N HIS A 445 5.84 -11.39 -16.62
CA HIS A 445 6.51 -10.10 -16.55
C HIS A 445 5.82 -9.21 -15.54
N ALA A 446 6.60 -8.41 -14.82
CA ALA A 446 6.11 -7.38 -13.92
C ALA A 446 6.97 -6.12 -13.99
N GLN A 447 6.45 -5.03 -13.45
CA GLN A 447 7.21 -3.86 -13.04
C GLN A 447 6.77 -3.46 -11.64
N MET A 448 7.68 -2.82 -10.92
CA MET A 448 7.44 -2.28 -9.59
C MET A 448 7.77 -0.79 -9.59
N ALA A 449 7.10 -0.05 -8.71
CA ALA A 449 7.32 1.37 -8.53
C ALA A 449 7.43 1.73 -7.05
N MET A 450 8.39 2.59 -6.71
CA MET A 450 8.52 3.19 -5.38
C MET A 450 8.31 4.68 -5.51
N GLY A 451 7.46 5.25 -4.68
CA GLY A 451 7.04 6.63 -4.82
C GLY A 451 7.13 7.44 -3.54
N VAL A 452 7.13 8.76 -3.73
CA VAL A 452 7.01 9.78 -2.70
C VAL A 452 5.87 10.71 -3.06
N LEU A 453 4.99 10.93 -2.08
CA LEU A 453 3.83 11.79 -2.17
C LEU A 453 3.89 12.84 -1.07
N ASN A 454 3.75 14.12 -1.41
CA ASN A 454 3.58 15.22 -0.47
C ASN A 454 2.10 15.62 -0.44
N LEU A 455 1.49 15.62 0.75
CA LEU A 455 0.09 16.00 0.98
C LEU A 455 -0.05 17.25 1.85
N CYS A 456 0.97 18.11 1.88
CA CYS A 456 0.95 19.31 2.71
C CYS A 456 -0.07 20.35 2.25
N ASP A 457 -0.35 20.46 0.95
CA ASP A 457 -1.35 21.40 0.43
C ASP A 457 -2.78 20.93 0.70
N GLU A 458 -3.02 19.63 0.65
CA GLU A 458 -4.33 19.02 0.92
C GLU A 458 -4.64 18.98 2.42
N ASP A 459 -3.61 18.82 3.27
CA ASP A 459 -3.70 18.54 4.72
C ASP A 459 -4.93 17.66 5.04
N PRO A 460 -5.00 16.45 4.47
CA PRO A 460 -6.25 15.70 4.41
C PRO A 460 -6.67 15.16 5.79
N TRP A 461 -5.74 15.20 6.77
CA TRP A 461 -6.01 14.89 8.17
C TRP A 461 -6.23 16.12 9.05
N ASN A 462 -6.13 17.34 8.50
CA ASN A 462 -6.26 18.62 9.20
C ASN A 462 -5.38 18.68 10.46
N LEU A 463 -4.16 18.15 10.35
CA LEU A 463 -3.17 18.10 11.43
C LEU A 463 -2.27 19.33 11.42
N GLY A 464 -2.26 20.08 10.32
CA GLY A 464 -1.36 21.18 10.06
C GLY A 464 0.02 20.66 9.64
N CYS A 465 0.35 20.83 8.36
CA CYS A 465 1.70 20.59 7.86
C CYS A 465 2.72 21.46 8.60
N THR A 466 3.84 20.88 9.01
CA THR A 466 4.95 21.60 9.67
C THR A 466 5.70 22.52 8.71
N TYR A 467 5.64 22.23 7.40
CA TYR A 467 6.49 22.80 6.36
C TYR A 467 7.98 22.64 6.69
N THR A 468 8.30 21.59 7.43
CA THR A 468 9.66 21.17 7.72
C THR A 468 9.77 19.74 7.27
N CYS A 469 10.62 19.41 6.31
CA CYS A 469 10.96 18.04 5.97
C CYS A 469 12.45 18.01 5.62
N ASN A 470 13.05 16.83 5.68
CA ASN A 470 14.41 16.62 5.19
C ASN A 470 14.36 15.99 3.79
N GLU A 471 15.49 15.50 3.29
CA GLU A 471 15.63 14.94 1.94
C GLU A 471 15.33 13.42 1.83
N SER A 472 14.97 12.75 2.93
CA SER A 472 14.54 11.34 2.92
C SER A 472 13.13 11.22 2.33
N PRO A 473 12.71 10.10 1.71
CA PRO A 473 13.21 8.75 1.92
C PRO A 473 14.34 8.37 0.96
N TYR A 474 15.15 7.40 1.38
CA TYR A 474 16.14 6.74 0.54
C TYR A 474 15.77 5.28 0.37
N TYR A 475 16.00 4.73 -0.83
CA TYR A 475 15.83 3.30 -1.09
C TYR A 475 17.12 2.69 -1.60
N ASP A 476 17.41 1.48 -1.14
CA ASP A 476 18.51 0.66 -1.61
C ASP A 476 18.07 -0.82 -1.61
N ASN A 477 18.86 -1.73 -2.19
CA ASN A 477 18.64 -3.17 -2.12
C ASN A 477 17.24 -3.62 -2.56
N ILE A 478 16.65 -2.87 -3.50
CA ILE A 478 15.33 -3.17 -4.07
C ILE A 478 15.45 -4.49 -4.83
N THR A 479 14.52 -5.41 -4.67
CA THR A 479 14.45 -6.66 -5.43
C THR A 479 13.01 -7.15 -5.53
N PHE A 480 12.71 -7.84 -6.62
CA PHE A 480 11.46 -8.57 -6.81
C PHE A 480 11.72 -10.07 -6.64
N GLY A 481 10.94 -10.72 -5.79
CA GLY A 481 11.02 -12.15 -5.52
C GLY A 481 9.87 -12.90 -6.14
N VAL A 482 10.17 -14.00 -6.85
CA VAL A 482 9.18 -14.99 -7.31
C VAL A 482 9.48 -16.30 -6.61
N PHE A 483 8.47 -16.91 -5.97
CA PHE A 483 8.70 -18.07 -5.11
C PHE A 483 7.49 -19.01 -5.04
N GLY A 484 7.69 -20.12 -4.32
CA GLY A 484 6.69 -21.16 -4.12
C GLY A 484 6.83 -22.28 -5.15
N SER A 485 5.83 -23.15 -5.19
CA SER A 485 5.77 -24.29 -6.11
C SER A 485 4.49 -24.19 -6.92
N PRO A 486 4.51 -24.47 -8.24
CA PRO A 486 3.29 -24.53 -9.05
C PRO A 486 2.35 -25.65 -8.56
N ASP A 487 2.88 -26.61 -7.79
CA ASP A 487 2.16 -27.76 -7.27
C ASP A 487 1.67 -27.56 -5.82
N SER A 488 1.81 -26.36 -5.24
CA SER A 488 1.33 -26.01 -3.89
C SER A 488 0.48 -24.74 -3.92
N PRO A 489 -0.68 -24.72 -3.23
CA PRO A 489 -1.53 -23.54 -3.21
C PRO A 489 -0.91 -22.46 -2.33
N TYR A 490 -0.83 -21.23 -2.84
CA TYR A 490 -0.37 -20.11 -2.03
C TYR A 490 -1.46 -19.66 -1.05
N ILE A 491 -0.99 -19.12 0.06
CA ILE A 491 -1.80 -18.42 1.05
C ILE A 491 -1.14 -17.10 1.44
N THR A 492 -1.95 -16.15 1.89
CA THR A 492 -1.53 -14.82 2.33
C THR A 492 -2.30 -14.42 3.60
N MET A 493 -1.71 -13.58 4.44
CA MET A 493 -2.38 -12.92 5.56
C MET A 493 -2.37 -11.40 5.34
N ARG A 494 -3.16 -10.66 6.13
CA ARG A 494 -3.05 -9.21 6.33
C ARG A 494 -2.50 -8.95 7.72
N GLU A 495 -1.91 -7.78 8.00
CA GLU A 495 -1.52 -7.37 9.36
C GLU A 495 -2.66 -7.62 10.38
N LEU A 496 -3.87 -7.19 10.03
CA LEU A 496 -5.07 -7.36 10.85
C LEU A 496 -5.62 -8.79 10.87
N ASP A 497 -5.10 -9.67 10.00
CA ASP A 497 -5.43 -11.09 9.98
C ASP A 497 -4.44 -11.94 10.83
N HIS A 498 -3.37 -11.35 11.39
CA HIS A 498 -2.48 -12.04 12.34
C HIS A 498 -3.09 -12.12 13.75
N PHE A 499 -2.66 -13.12 14.54
CA PHE A 499 -2.89 -13.08 15.97
C PHE A 499 -2.23 -11.84 16.58
N GLN A 500 -2.97 -11.16 17.45
CA GLN A 500 -2.48 -10.01 18.21
C GLN A 500 -2.12 -10.46 19.62
N ASP A 501 -1.16 -9.77 20.23
CA ASP A 501 -0.87 -9.96 21.66
C ASP A 501 -2.12 -9.73 22.51
N GLN A 502 -2.26 -10.55 23.55
CA GLN A 502 -3.44 -10.59 24.41
C GLN A 502 -3.09 -10.21 25.84
N PHE A 503 -4.09 -9.79 26.62
CA PHE A 503 -3.92 -9.45 28.03
C PHE A 503 -4.73 -10.37 28.93
N ALA A 504 -4.60 -10.28 30.25
CA ALA A 504 -5.47 -11.01 31.17
C ALA A 504 -6.93 -10.51 31.08
N GLU A 505 -7.90 -11.42 30.97
CA GLU A 505 -9.36 -11.19 30.83
C GLU A 505 -9.96 -10.31 31.93
N ASP A 506 -9.46 -10.51 33.15
CA ASP A 506 -9.91 -9.78 34.33
C ASP A 506 -9.12 -8.48 34.57
N GLY A 507 -8.22 -8.14 33.65
CA GLY A 507 -7.30 -7.02 33.74
C GLY A 507 -6.31 -7.10 34.90
N SER A 508 -6.18 -8.27 35.53
CA SER A 508 -5.44 -8.44 36.77
C SER A 508 -3.99 -8.93 36.56
N LEU A 509 -3.23 -8.94 37.66
CA LEU A 509 -1.86 -9.44 37.70
C LEU A 509 -1.78 -10.89 38.13
N ASN A 510 -2.93 -11.53 38.27
CA ASN A 510 -2.94 -12.89 38.72
C ASN A 510 -2.34 -13.74 37.59
N PRO A 511 -1.21 -14.41 37.82
CA PRO A 511 -0.58 -15.23 36.79
C PRO A 511 -1.46 -16.42 36.39
N THR A 512 -2.53 -16.71 37.16
CA THR A 512 -3.54 -17.71 36.81
C THR A 512 -4.71 -17.13 36.02
N SER A 513 -4.74 -15.83 35.75
CA SER A 513 -5.80 -15.22 34.96
C SER A 513 -5.69 -15.68 33.52
N THR A 514 -6.84 -15.88 32.92
CA THR A 514 -7.00 -16.31 31.55
C THR A 514 -6.74 -15.16 30.60
N ALA A 515 -6.25 -15.44 29.40
CA ALA A 515 -6.18 -14.46 28.32
C ALA A 515 -7.58 -13.91 28.00
N ASP A 516 -7.67 -12.62 27.71
CA ASP A 516 -8.87 -11.92 27.26
C ASP A 516 -9.15 -12.22 25.80
N THR A 517 -9.65 -13.40 25.50
CA THR A 517 -9.92 -13.80 24.11
C THR A 517 -11.38 -13.53 23.71
N ARG A 518 -11.99 -12.46 24.25
CA ARG A 518 -13.36 -12.11 23.89
C ARG A 518 -13.39 -11.51 22.49
N SER A 519 -13.97 -12.23 21.52
CA SER A 519 -14.43 -11.67 20.25
C SER A 519 -15.16 -10.36 20.51
N PRO A 520 -14.92 -9.29 19.72
CA PRO A 520 -15.44 -7.94 19.96
C PRO A 520 -16.97 -7.93 19.90
N ASN A 521 -17.64 -8.27 20.99
CA ASN A 521 -19.08 -8.37 21.07
C ASN A 521 -19.59 -7.59 22.28
N TYR A 522 -20.20 -6.44 22.00
CA TYR A 522 -21.08 -5.67 22.87
C TYR A 522 -20.50 -5.14 24.19
N GLN A 523 -20.34 -3.80 24.29
CA GLN A 523 -21.21 -2.94 25.12
C GLN A 523 -20.74 -1.47 25.17
N SER A 524 -21.46 -0.57 24.48
CA SER A 524 -21.56 0.88 24.76
C SER A 524 -20.27 1.73 24.67
N ASP A 525 -20.44 3.04 24.49
CA ASP A 525 -19.40 4.08 24.33
C ASP A 525 -18.43 4.26 25.52
N LEU A 526 -18.40 3.32 26.46
CA LEU A 526 -17.73 3.40 27.75
C LEU A 526 -16.72 2.29 28.05
N ILE A 527 -16.51 1.31 27.15
CA ILE A 527 -15.50 0.25 27.36
C ILE A 527 -14.61 0.11 26.11
N PRO A 528 -13.28 -0.02 26.26
CA PRO A 528 -12.37 -0.24 25.14
C PRO A 528 -12.68 -1.51 24.34
N PRO A 529 -12.53 -1.52 23.00
CA PRO A 529 -12.52 -2.75 22.23
C PRO A 529 -11.34 -3.60 22.69
N ILE A 530 -11.47 -4.89 22.49
CA ILE A 530 -10.51 -5.89 22.94
C ILE A 530 -9.76 -6.39 21.70
N PHE A 531 -8.49 -6.79 21.88
CA PHE A 531 -7.57 -7.24 20.84
C PHE A 531 -8.10 -8.50 20.12
N GLY A 532 -7.80 -8.64 18.82
CA GLY A 532 -8.36 -9.68 17.96
C GLY A 532 -7.94 -11.09 18.39
N ASP A 533 -8.92 -11.97 18.61
CA ASP A 533 -8.78 -13.39 18.98
C ASP A 533 -8.82 -14.32 17.74
N THR A 534 -8.78 -13.74 16.55
CA THR A 534 -9.03 -14.43 15.29
C THR A 534 -7.93 -14.13 14.29
N MET A 535 -7.30 -15.19 13.79
CA MET A 535 -6.39 -15.17 12.65
C MET A 535 -7.15 -15.59 11.39
N ALA A 536 -6.94 -14.90 10.28
CA ALA A 536 -7.52 -15.24 8.99
C ALA A 536 -6.43 -15.43 7.93
N VAL A 537 -6.68 -16.33 6.98
CA VAL A 537 -5.76 -16.68 5.90
C VAL A 537 -6.55 -16.73 4.62
N ARG A 538 -5.99 -16.17 3.55
CA ARG A 538 -6.57 -16.15 2.21
C ARG A 538 -5.69 -16.96 1.29
N GLY A 539 -6.20 -17.40 0.15
CA GLY A 539 -5.37 -18.10 -0.82
C GLY A 539 -5.98 -18.17 -2.21
N GLY A 540 -5.22 -18.72 -3.15
CA GLY A 540 -5.70 -18.97 -4.50
C GLY A 540 -5.99 -20.44 -4.75
N GLY A 541 -7.17 -20.71 -5.30
CA GLY A 541 -7.52 -22.01 -5.87
C GLY A 541 -8.52 -22.83 -5.07
N ALA A 542 -9.20 -23.74 -5.78
CA ALA A 542 -10.09 -24.72 -5.18
C ALA A 542 -9.30 -25.88 -4.56
N ASN A 543 -9.94 -26.62 -3.64
CA ASN A 543 -9.40 -27.84 -3.02
C ASN A 543 -8.12 -27.63 -2.19
N VAL A 544 -8.04 -26.53 -1.48
CA VAL A 544 -6.91 -26.20 -0.60
C VAL A 544 -7.23 -26.59 0.84
N GLN A 545 -6.27 -27.23 1.50
CA GLN A 545 -6.26 -27.42 2.95
C GLN A 545 -5.25 -26.47 3.56
N VAL A 546 -5.68 -25.70 4.57
CA VAL A 546 -4.82 -24.80 5.34
C VAL A 546 -4.71 -25.31 6.78
N THR A 547 -3.52 -25.23 7.36
CA THR A 547 -3.18 -25.77 8.68
C THR A 547 -2.35 -24.75 9.46
N LEU A 548 -2.76 -24.47 10.70
CA LEU A 548 -1.96 -23.72 11.66
C LEU A 548 -0.91 -24.65 12.27
N VAL A 549 0.35 -24.26 12.18
CA VAL A 549 1.46 -24.94 12.84
C VAL A 549 1.96 -24.05 13.96
N PHE A 550 1.96 -24.55 15.19
CA PHE A 550 2.26 -23.74 16.36
C PHE A 550 3.05 -24.51 17.42
N ARG A 551 3.74 -23.79 18.29
CA ARG A 551 4.33 -24.30 19.53
C ARG A 551 4.27 -23.26 20.62
N MET A 552 4.38 -23.68 21.88
CA MET A 552 4.61 -22.73 22.96
C MET A 552 6.11 -22.51 23.10
N ALA A 553 6.58 -21.34 22.70
CA ALA A 553 7.96 -20.93 22.94
C ALA A 553 8.19 -20.66 24.42
N ASN A 554 7.19 -20.08 25.09
CA ASN A 554 7.20 -19.81 26.52
C ASN A 554 5.94 -20.38 27.17
N VAL A 555 6.12 -21.12 28.27
CA VAL A 555 5.01 -21.63 29.09
C VAL A 555 4.82 -20.68 30.25
N GLY A 556 3.65 -20.05 30.33
CA GLY A 556 3.30 -19.14 31.42
C GLY A 556 3.50 -19.80 32.80
N PRO A 557 3.91 -19.06 33.84
CA PRO A 557 4.29 -19.63 35.14
C PRO A 557 3.19 -20.45 35.84
N GLN A 558 1.92 -20.21 35.51
CA GLN A 558 0.76 -20.92 36.04
C GLN A 558 -0.06 -21.59 34.94
N GLN A 559 0.54 -21.80 33.77
CA GLN A 559 -0.13 -22.47 32.67
C GLN A 559 -0.60 -23.86 33.13
N PRO A 560 -1.89 -24.19 33.00
CA PRO A 560 -2.43 -25.48 33.46
C PRO A 560 -1.99 -26.62 32.53
N VAL A 561 -0.70 -27.00 32.55
CA VAL A 561 -0.08 -28.02 31.68
C VAL A 561 -0.68 -29.42 31.81
N THR A 562 -1.54 -29.66 32.80
CA THR A 562 -2.31 -30.91 32.96
C THR A 562 -3.64 -30.91 32.21
N HIS A 563 -4.01 -29.81 31.54
CA HIS A 563 -5.23 -29.73 30.75
C HIS A 563 -5.21 -30.77 29.59
N PRO A 564 -6.36 -31.35 29.18
CA PRO A 564 -6.44 -32.28 28.06
C PRO A 564 -5.80 -31.76 26.76
N PHE A 565 -5.88 -30.46 26.52
CA PHE A 565 -5.18 -29.80 25.41
C PHE A 565 -3.67 -30.12 25.40
N PHE A 566 -2.98 -30.00 26.54
CA PHE A 566 -1.52 -30.23 26.65
C PHE A 566 -1.13 -31.68 26.93
N THR A 567 -2.09 -32.59 27.09
CA THR A 567 -1.80 -33.99 27.46
C THR A 567 -2.33 -34.99 26.44
N THR A 568 -3.40 -34.64 25.72
CA THR A 568 -4.12 -35.53 24.80
C THR A 568 -4.05 -35.02 23.37
N TRP A 569 -4.32 -33.72 23.14
CA TRP A 569 -4.41 -33.18 21.78
C TRP A 569 -3.07 -32.68 21.25
N PHE A 570 -2.36 -31.92 22.08
CA PHE A 570 -1.09 -31.30 21.72
C PHE A 570 -0.01 -31.54 22.80
N PRO A 571 0.34 -32.82 23.06
CA PRO A 571 1.15 -33.22 24.21
C PRO A 571 2.57 -32.65 24.23
N THR A 572 3.06 -32.12 23.10
CA THR A 572 4.41 -31.55 23.02
C THR A 572 4.44 -30.02 22.93
N ALA A 573 3.28 -29.35 22.88
CA ALA A 573 3.20 -27.90 22.77
C ALA A 573 3.97 -27.18 23.89
N THR A 574 3.78 -27.61 25.15
CA THR A 574 4.47 -27.07 26.34
C THR A 574 5.95 -27.46 26.43
N GLY A 575 6.38 -28.44 25.64
CA GLY A 575 7.78 -28.87 25.53
C GLY A 575 8.55 -28.15 24.41
N GLY A 576 7.93 -27.17 23.74
CA GLY A 576 8.51 -26.47 22.59
C GLY A 576 8.45 -27.27 21.28
N GLY A 577 7.68 -28.36 21.23
CA GLY A 577 7.47 -29.13 20.01
C GLY A 577 6.40 -28.52 19.11
N TRP A 578 6.63 -28.52 17.80
CA TRP A 578 5.66 -28.07 16.80
C TRP A 578 4.46 -29.01 16.73
N GLN A 579 3.28 -28.40 16.67
CA GLN A 579 1.97 -29.05 16.60
C GLN A 579 1.19 -28.49 15.42
N GLU A 580 0.30 -29.30 14.85
CA GLU A 580 -0.43 -28.93 13.65
C GLU A 580 -1.92 -29.13 13.84
N ALA A 581 -2.72 -28.17 13.37
CA ALA A 581 -4.16 -28.26 13.39
C ALA A 581 -4.76 -27.62 12.13
N ARG A 582 -5.72 -28.32 11.51
CA ARG A 582 -6.38 -27.84 10.29
C ARG A 582 -7.22 -26.61 10.63
N MET A 583 -7.08 -25.54 9.83
CA MET A 583 -7.90 -24.33 9.94
C MET A 583 -9.28 -24.54 9.34
N ASP A 584 -10.27 -23.83 9.90
CA ASP A 584 -11.66 -23.87 9.45
C ASP A 584 -11.86 -22.96 8.24
N THR A 585 -12.87 -23.25 7.42
CA THR A 585 -13.30 -22.38 6.33
C THR A 585 -14.03 -21.17 6.93
N CYS A 586 -13.69 -19.96 6.50
CA CYS A 586 -14.45 -18.76 6.88
C CYS A 586 -15.86 -18.84 6.28
N GLU A 587 -16.88 -18.38 6.99
CA GLU A 587 -18.26 -18.30 6.48
C GLU A 587 -18.82 -16.89 6.69
N VAL A 588 -19.77 -16.40 5.89
CA VAL A 588 -20.53 -15.17 6.17
C VAL A 588 -21.93 -15.55 6.57
N THR A 589 -22.38 -15.03 7.71
CA THR A 589 -23.79 -15.12 8.11
C THR A 589 -24.54 -13.90 7.60
N SER A 590 -25.70 -14.15 6.99
CA SER A 590 -26.59 -13.11 6.50
C SER A 590 -27.01 -12.15 7.61
N SER A 591 -27.35 -10.91 7.23
CA SER A 591 -27.69 -9.84 8.17
C SER A 591 -28.85 -10.17 9.11
N ASP A 592 -29.76 -11.05 8.70
CA ASP A 592 -30.91 -11.56 9.44
C ASP A 592 -30.60 -12.86 10.22
N GLY A 593 -29.36 -13.34 10.14
CA GLY A 593 -28.92 -14.59 10.74
C GLY A 593 -29.46 -15.84 10.05
N THR A 594 -30.25 -15.74 8.99
CA THR A 594 -31.04 -16.87 8.47
C THR A 594 -30.21 -17.91 7.73
N TYR A 595 -29.09 -17.53 7.10
CA TYR A 595 -28.19 -18.44 6.40
C TYR A 595 -26.71 -18.07 6.62
N THR A 596 -25.85 -19.08 6.57
CA THR A 596 -24.39 -18.95 6.70
C THR A 596 -23.76 -19.60 5.48
N ASN A 597 -22.91 -18.86 4.76
CA ASN A 597 -22.28 -19.29 3.51
C ASN A 597 -20.77 -19.29 3.67
N ALA A 598 -20.09 -20.39 3.35
CA ALA A 598 -18.63 -20.40 3.25
C ALA A 598 -18.13 -19.30 2.29
N ILE A 599 -17.09 -18.59 2.70
CA ILE A 599 -16.32 -17.67 1.84
C ILE A 599 -15.28 -18.52 1.12
N SER A 600 -15.33 -18.51 -0.20
CA SER A 600 -14.33 -19.22 -0.99
C SER A 600 -12.93 -18.68 -0.70
N ASN A 601 -11.99 -19.61 -0.52
CA ASN A 601 -10.56 -19.35 -0.37
C ASN A 601 -10.15 -18.57 0.88
N TRP A 602 -10.97 -18.61 1.92
CA TRP A 602 -10.67 -17.99 3.21
C TRP A 602 -10.75 -19.04 4.31
N TRP A 603 -9.76 -19.00 5.20
CA TRP A 603 -9.64 -19.87 6.36
C TRP A 603 -9.41 -19.06 7.62
N MET A 604 -9.82 -19.58 8.77
CA MET A 604 -9.64 -18.92 10.05
C MET A 604 -9.25 -19.88 11.16
N SER A 605 -8.62 -19.31 12.19
CA SER A 605 -8.40 -19.93 13.49
C SER A 605 -8.74 -18.89 14.55
N CYS A 606 -9.52 -19.27 15.56
CA CYS A 606 -9.89 -18.38 16.66
C CYS A 606 -9.69 -19.04 18.02
N PHE A 607 -9.66 -18.21 19.07
CA PHE A 607 -9.82 -18.66 20.46
C PHE A 607 -11.31 -18.71 20.82
N HIS A 608 -11.92 -19.89 20.96
CA HIS A 608 -13.32 -19.96 21.40
C HIS A 608 -13.70 -21.17 22.29
N GLU A 609 -14.77 -20.93 23.06
CA GLU A 609 -15.61 -21.71 23.99
C GLU A 609 -15.04 -22.45 25.22
N SER A 610 -15.93 -22.57 26.21
CA SER A 610 -15.79 -23.16 27.54
C SER A 610 -15.75 -24.69 27.57
N ASP A 611 -15.91 -25.36 26.41
CA ASP A 611 -16.09 -26.81 26.34
C ASP A 611 -15.17 -27.46 25.30
N PRO A 612 -14.19 -28.29 25.71
CA PRO A 612 -13.46 -29.14 24.79
C PRO A 612 -14.40 -30.27 24.33
N ILE A 613 -14.93 -30.21 23.10
CA ILE A 613 -15.64 -31.35 22.54
C ILE A 613 -14.65 -32.50 22.36
N ALA A 614 -14.70 -33.46 23.28
CA ALA A 614 -13.99 -34.71 23.19
C ALA A 614 -14.65 -35.59 22.11
N VAL A 615 -14.10 -35.61 20.90
CA VAL A 615 -14.39 -36.70 19.95
C VAL A 615 -13.10 -37.42 19.57
N ALA A 616 -13.05 -38.70 19.91
CA ALA A 616 -12.02 -39.61 19.48
C ALA A 616 -12.08 -39.75 17.94
N ASN A 617 -10.97 -39.41 17.28
CA ASN A 617 -10.65 -39.58 15.85
C ASN A 617 -10.87 -38.35 14.96
N GLY A 618 -9.82 -37.52 14.86
CA GLY A 618 -9.74 -36.37 13.96
C GLY A 618 -10.63 -35.23 14.42
N LEU A 619 -10.11 -34.00 14.45
CA LEU A 619 -10.96 -32.83 14.66
C LEU A 619 -11.93 -32.74 13.46
N PRO A 620 -13.26 -32.92 13.62
CA PRO A 620 -14.20 -32.59 12.56
C PRO A 620 -14.11 -31.09 12.22
N GLU A 621 -14.54 -30.72 11.01
CA GLU A 621 -14.69 -29.32 10.59
C GLU A 621 -15.56 -28.55 11.61
N GLY A 622 -15.07 -27.41 12.11
CA GLY A 622 -15.67 -26.67 13.22
C GLY A 622 -15.22 -27.12 14.62
N THR A 623 -13.99 -27.66 14.76
CA THR A 623 -13.37 -27.88 16.09
C THR A 623 -12.21 -26.90 16.28
N GLU A 624 -12.27 -26.12 17.35
CA GLU A 624 -11.38 -25.00 17.61
C GLU A 624 -9.94 -25.44 17.85
N ILE A 625 -8.98 -24.67 17.29
CA ILE A 625 -7.55 -25.01 17.36
C ILE A 625 -6.93 -24.60 18.70
N LEU A 626 -7.29 -23.42 19.22
CA LEU A 626 -6.75 -22.84 20.46
C LEU A 626 -7.90 -22.58 21.46
N PRO A 627 -7.96 -23.23 22.64
CA PRO A 627 -9.07 -23.07 23.57
C PRO A 627 -9.09 -21.68 24.22
N ASN A 628 -10.29 -21.14 24.41
CA ASN A 628 -10.48 -19.97 25.27
C ASN A 628 -10.15 -20.33 26.74
N GLN A 629 -9.80 -19.33 27.55
CA GLN A 629 -9.61 -19.44 28.99
C GLN A 629 -8.53 -20.44 29.44
N LEU A 630 -7.65 -20.85 28.52
CA LEU A 630 -6.59 -21.81 28.83
C LEU A 630 -5.25 -21.13 29.07
N PHE A 631 -4.94 -20.10 28.30
CA PHE A 631 -3.62 -19.49 28.27
C PHE A 631 -3.51 -18.37 29.30
N CYS A 632 -2.40 -18.32 30.04
CA CYS A 632 -2.18 -17.33 31.09
C CYS A 632 -1.01 -16.39 30.76
N PRO A 633 -0.89 -15.23 31.44
CA PRO A 633 0.22 -14.31 31.25
C PRO A 633 1.62 -14.98 31.28
N GLY A 634 2.48 -14.55 30.35
CA GLY A 634 3.81 -15.11 30.09
C GLY A 634 3.82 -16.35 29.19
N THR A 635 2.66 -16.70 28.59
CA THR A 635 2.58 -17.74 27.57
C THR A 635 2.84 -17.12 26.21
N GLY A 636 3.91 -17.57 25.54
CA GLY A 636 4.30 -17.11 24.21
C GLY A 636 4.16 -18.23 23.19
N PHE A 637 3.55 -17.91 22.06
CA PHE A 637 3.35 -18.83 20.95
C PHE A 637 4.20 -18.42 19.78
N GLU A 638 4.83 -19.40 19.16
CA GLU A 638 5.38 -19.24 17.82
C GLU A 638 4.51 -20.02 16.85
N TYR A 639 4.19 -19.43 15.70
CA TYR A 639 3.32 -20.04 14.72
C TYR A 639 3.72 -19.73 13.27
N PHE A 640 3.26 -20.57 12.36
CA PHE A 640 3.22 -20.32 10.93
C PHE A 640 2.05 -21.10 10.34
N VAL A 641 1.63 -20.73 9.14
CA VAL A 641 0.55 -21.40 8.43
C VAL A 641 1.14 -22.24 7.32
N LYS A 642 0.50 -23.35 7.00
CA LYS A 642 0.83 -24.15 5.82
C LYS A 642 -0.40 -24.46 4.98
N SER A 643 -0.22 -24.56 3.68
CA SER A 643 -1.27 -24.90 2.72
C SER A 643 -0.82 -26.01 1.77
N ALA A 644 -1.74 -26.89 1.41
CA ALA A 644 -1.52 -27.98 0.46
C ALA A 644 -2.79 -28.25 -0.34
N TYR A 645 -2.65 -28.68 -1.60
CA TYR A 645 -3.81 -29.18 -2.34
C TYR A 645 -4.23 -30.52 -1.74
N THR A 646 -5.53 -30.73 -1.54
CA THR A 646 -6.06 -32.00 -1.02
C THR A 646 -5.75 -33.18 -1.94
N SER A 647 -5.53 -32.92 -3.24
CA SER A 647 -5.11 -33.90 -4.24
C SER A 647 -3.61 -34.26 -4.19
N THR A 648 -2.76 -33.39 -3.64
CA THR A 648 -1.31 -33.58 -3.57
C THR A 648 -0.76 -33.15 -2.19
N PRO A 649 -1.14 -33.83 -1.09
CA PRO A 649 -0.87 -33.37 0.28
C PRO A 649 0.60 -33.29 0.69
N GLY A 650 1.50 -33.88 -0.10
CA GLY A 650 2.94 -33.90 0.18
C GLY A 650 3.70 -32.65 -0.27
N LEU A 651 3.05 -31.76 -1.01
CA LEU A 651 3.63 -30.51 -1.48
C LEU A 651 2.94 -29.37 -0.74
N VAL A 652 3.74 -28.61 0.01
CA VAL A 652 3.25 -27.69 1.04
C VAL A 652 3.88 -26.33 0.81
N PHE A 653 3.05 -25.29 0.87
CA PHE A 653 3.47 -23.90 0.99
C PHE A 653 3.39 -23.48 2.45
N THR A 654 4.34 -22.68 2.94
CA THR A 654 4.35 -22.18 4.33
C THR A 654 4.40 -20.66 4.38
N LEU A 655 3.73 -20.07 5.37
CA LEU A 655 3.58 -18.65 5.59
C LEU A 655 3.78 -18.30 7.08
N PRO A 656 4.87 -17.63 7.47
CA PRO A 656 6.06 -17.38 6.67
C PRO A 656 6.75 -18.69 6.24
N ASP A 657 7.59 -18.64 5.22
CA ASP A 657 8.51 -19.74 4.89
C ASP A 657 9.43 -20.12 6.05
N THR A 658 9.41 -21.40 6.39
CA THR A 658 10.13 -21.97 7.53
C THR A 658 11.44 -22.67 7.15
N VAL A 659 11.75 -22.76 5.85
CA VAL A 659 12.88 -23.49 5.30
C VAL A 659 14.05 -22.55 5.06
N ASN A 660 15.26 -22.99 5.43
CA ASN A 660 16.50 -22.22 5.33
C ASN A 660 16.40 -20.86 6.02
N GLY A 661 16.67 -20.85 7.32
CA GLY A 661 16.80 -19.62 8.11
C GLY A 661 17.54 -18.56 7.30
N ASP A 662 16.85 -17.46 7.06
CA ASP A 662 17.39 -16.31 6.34
C ASP A 662 18.77 -15.98 6.94
N PRO A 663 19.83 -15.84 6.13
CA PRO A 663 21.16 -15.51 6.64
C PRO A 663 21.19 -14.22 7.47
N ILE A 664 20.17 -13.37 7.35
CA ILE A 664 19.96 -12.14 8.12
C ILE A 664 18.98 -12.35 9.30
N ARG A 665 17.90 -13.12 9.13
CA ARG A 665 16.76 -13.18 10.10
C ARG A 665 16.57 -14.51 10.85
N GLY A 666 17.28 -15.59 10.54
CA GLY A 666 17.08 -16.91 11.20
C GLY A 666 15.78 -17.62 10.80
N ASN A 667 15.38 -18.68 11.54
CA ASN A 667 14.12 -19.40 11.31
C ASN A 667 12.93 -18.43 11.41
N ARG A 668 12.04 -18.41 10.41
CA ARG A 668 10.91 -17.49 10.38
C ARG A 668 9.67 -18.17 10.95
N PHE A 669 9.07 -17.54 11.96
CA PHE A 669 7.78 -17.85 12.53
C PHE A 669 7.22 -16.53 13.08
N GLU A 670 5.90 -16.42 13.10
CA GLU A 670 5.20 -15.35 13.78
C GLU A 670 5.14 -15.65 15.28
N GLU A 671 4.98 -14.62 16.09
CA GLU A 671 4.86 -14.74 17.54
C GLU A 671 3.66 -13.94 18.03
N PHE A 672 2.97 -14.45 19.05
CA PHE A 672 2.10 -13.65 19.89
C PHE A 672 2.23 -14.10 21.35
N GLU A 673 2.08 -13.17 22.28
CA GLU A 673 2.20 -13.41 23.72
C GLU A 673 0.93 -13.01 24.48
N ILE A 674 0.65 -13.76 25.55
CA ILE A 674 -0.29 -13.33 26.59
C ILE A 674 0.47 -12.48 27.60
N LEU A 675 0.31 -11.16 27.54
CA LEU A 675 1.04 -10.20 28.34
C LEU A 675 0.40 -9.97 29.73
N PRO A 676 1.21 -9.81 30.80
CA PRO A 676 0.72 -9.33 32.08
C PRO A 676 0.39 -7.83 31.98
N MET A 677 -0.81 -7.40 32.40
CA MET A 677 -1.18 -5.99 32.30
C MET A 677 -0.34 -5.05 33.19
N MET A 678 0.19 -5.52 34.32
CA MET A 678 1.05 -4.71 35.20
C MET A 678 2.02 -5.61 35.99
N ARG A 679 3.05 -5.04 36.65
CA ARG A 679 3.96 -5.78 37.54
C ARG A 679 3.92 -5.20 38.95
N PRO A 680 4.05 -6.03 40.01
CA PRO A 680 4.28 -5.52 41.35
C PRO A 680 5.58 -4.70 41.39
N SER A 681 5.51 -3.45 41.82
CA SER A 681 6.71 -2.66 42.10
C SER A 681 7.39 -3.19 43.36
N VAL A 682 8.69 -3.39 43.29
CA VAL A 682 9.51 -3.67 44.47
C VAL A 682 9.65 -2.44 45.37
N SER A 683 9.30 -1.23 44.89
CA SER A 683 9.39 0.00 45.67
C SER A 683 8.48 1.12 45.14
N PRO A 684 7.51 1.63 45.92
CA PRO A 684 7.14 1.15 47.25
C PRO A 684 6.42 -0.22 47.19
N PRO A 685 6.65 -1.11 48.18
CA PRO A 685 5.96 -2.40 48.27
C PRO A 685 4.44 -2.20 48.28
N GLY A 686 3.74 -2.88 47.36
CA GLY A 686 2.28 -2.75 47.19
C GLY A 686 1.86 -1.70 46.15
N SER A 687 2.80 -1.01 45.50
CA SER A 687 2.49 -0.26 44.28
C SER A 687 2.59 -1.14 43.04
N VAL A 688 1.83 -0.79 42.02
CA VAL A 688 1.82 -1.48 40.74
C VAL A 688 2.50 -0.59 39.71
N VAL A 689 3.41 -1.16 38.92
CA VAL A 689 4.11 -0.48 37.84
C VAL A 689 3.68 -1.13 36.53
N TRP A 690 3.25 -0.32 35.58
CA TRP A 690 3.05 -0.76 34.21
C TRP A 690 4.42 -1.11 33.61
N PRO A 691 4.67 -2.34 33.12
CA PRO A 691 5.93 -2.64 32.42
C PRO A 691 6.02 -1.84 31.11
N CYS A 692 4.87 -1.56 30.49
CA CYS A 692 4.67 -0.62 29.39
C CYS A 692 3.36 0.15 29.66
N LEU A 693 3.34 1.46 29.38
CA LEU A 693 2.10 2.23 29.36
C LEU A 693 1.43 2.01 28.00
N ILE A 694 0.26 1.39 28.00
CA ILE A 694 -0.54 1.20 26.79
C ILE A 694 -1.51 2.36 26.67
N ILE A 695 -1.39 3.10 25.58
CA ILE A 695 -2.33 4.16 25.24
C ILE A 695 -3.26 3.60 24.16
N ALA A 696 -4.51 3.31 24.55
CA ALA A 696 -5.58 2.94 23.63
C ALA A 696 -6.46 4.17 23.36
N ASP A 697 -6.42 4.72 22.15
CA ASP A 697 -7.25 5.85 21.75
C ASP A 697 -8.45 5.41 20.89
N HIS A 698 -9.62 5.95 21.23
CA HIS A 698 -10.92 5.73 20.60
C HIS A 698 -11.34 6.85 19.66
N PHE A 699 -10.38 7.67 19.23
CA PHE A 699 -10.62 8.92 18.54
C PHE A 699 -11.61 8.82 17.36
N GLY A 700 -11.48 7.78 16.52
CA GLY A 700 -12.34 7.58 15.34
C GLY A 700 -13.81 7.30 15.62
N GLN A 701 -14.19 6.93 16.85
CA GLN A 701 -15.61 6.75 17.22
C GLN A 701 -16.26 8.03 17.75
N ARG A 702 -15.50 9.11 18.01
CA ARG A 702 -16.04 10.30 18.71
C ARG A 702 -16.24 11.53 17.84
N GLY A 703 -15.96 11.47 16.54
CA GLY A 703 -16.23 12.57 15.60
C GLY A 703 -15.67 13.92 16.05
N ASN A 704 -14.57 13.94 16.80
CA ASN A 704 -13.98 15.16 17.32
C ASN A 704 -12.88 15.66 16.38
N TRP A 705 -12.90 16.96 16.10
CA TRP A 705 -12.06 17.64 15.11
C TRP A 705 -10.84 18.27 15.82
N GLY A 706 -9.81 17.48 16.12
CA GLY A 706 -8.57 17.99 16.73
C GLY A 706 -7.51 16.91 16.99
N GLU A 707 -6.32 17.34 17.44
CA GLU A 707 -5.17 16.49 17.81
C GLU A 707 -5.55 15.30 18.71
N GLN A 708 -5.09 14.09 18.37
CA GLN A 708 -5.41 12.85 19.08
C GLN A 708 -4.96 12.93 20.55
N ASN A 709 -5.76 12.40 21.48
CA ASN A 709 -5.36 12.38 22.89
C ASN A 709 -4.19 11.41 23.10
N SER A 710 -4.11 10.35 22.28
CA SER A 710 -2.93 9.49 22.16
C SER A 710 -1.68 10.29 21.86
N ASP A 711 -1.68 11.13 20.82
CA ASP A 711 -0.50 11.88 20.38
C ASP A 711 -0.07 12.94 21.40
N ARG A 712 -1.03 13.58 22.09
CA ARG A 712 -0.75 14.47 23.23
C ARG A 712 -0.11 13.72 24.39
N MET A 713 -0.67 12.57 24.75
CA MET A 713 -0.16 11.75 25.84
C MET A 713 1.22 11.21 25.48
N ALA A 714 1.41 10.67 24.28
CA ALA A 714 2.67 10.19 23.75
C ALA A 714 3.76 11.26 23.78
N ARG A 715 3.51 12.45 23.22
CA ARG A 715 4.45 13.58 23.31
C ARG A 715 4.78 13.97 24.74
N HIS A 716 3.78 14.00 25.62
CA HIS A 716 3.97 14.35 27.03
C HIS A 716 4.79 13.29 27.79
N LEU A 717 4.53 12.01 27.52
CA LEU A 717 5.26 10.88 28.11
C LEU A 717 6.69 10.81 27.61
N ALA A 718 6.90 11.06 26.31
CA ALA A 718 8.23 11.18 25.71
C ALA A 718 9.04 12.33 26.31
N THR A 719 8.43 13.52 26.51
CA THR A 719 9.11 14.65 27.18
C THR A 719 9.43 14.38 28.65
N LEU A 720 8.71 13.45 29.28
CA LEU A 720 8.98 13.00 30.65
C LEU A 720 9.95 11.80 30.72
N GLY A 721 10.41 11.28 29.56
CA GLY A 721 11.34 10.17 29.48
C GLY A 721 10.73 8.80 29.83
N TYR A 722 9.41 8.65 29.69
CA TYR A 722 8.74 7.36 29.85
C TYR A 722 8.77 6.57 28.54
N ASP A 723 9.01 5.27 28.65
CA ASP A 723 8.79 4.30 27.58
C ASP A 723 7.31 3.87 27.57
N TYR A 724 6.69 3.81 26.39
CA TYR A 724 5.29 3.43 26.20
C TYR A 724 5.07 2.80 24.83
N ASP A 725 4.04 1.96 24.72
CA ASP A 725 3.59 1.38 23.46
C ASP A 725 2.22 1.98 23.10
N MET A 726 2.04 2.37 21.84
CA MET A 726 0.84 3.10 21.41
C MET A 726 0.12 2.40 20.27
N PHE A 727 -1.02 1.81 20.61
CA PHE A 727 -1.88 1.05 19.71
C PHE A 727 -3.02 1.94 19.19
N GLY A 728 -3.12 2.06 17.86
CA GLY A 728 -4.20 2.76 17.19
C GLY A 728 -5.27 1.76 16.76
N LYS A 729 -6.54 2.01 17.11
CA LYS A 729 -7.67 1.09 16.90
C LYS A 729 -8.28 1.14 15.48
N LEU A 730 -7.73 1.87 14.51
CA LEU A 730 -8.47 2.20 13.30
C LEU A 730 -7.79 1.69 12.03
N GLY A 731 -8.38 0.65 11.44
CA GLY A 731 -8.57 0.62 9.99
C GLY A 731 -9.55 1.73 9.57
N PRO A 732 -9.62 2.06 8.26
CA PRO A 732 -10.34 3.23 7.75
C PRO A 732 -11.80 3.27 8.19
N SER A 733 -12.28 4.48 8.47
CA SER A 733 -13.65 4.84 8.86
C SER A 733 -14.68 4.70 7.73
N SER A 734 -14.55 3.66 6.92
CA SER A 734 -15.69 3.20 6.13
C SER A 734 -16.68 2.54 7.09
N ASP A 735 -17.98 2.59 6.79
CA ASP A 735 -19.05 1.89 7.53
C ASP A 735 -18.89 0.35 7.61
N LEU A 736 -17.73 -0.18 7.24
CA LEU A 736 -17.32 -1.55 7.41
C LEU A 736 -16.89 -1.77 8.87
N ARG A 737 -17.79 -2.41 9.62
CA ARG A 737 -17.56 -2.99 10.94
C ARG A 737 -16.49 -4.10 10.83
N ASN A 738 -15.22 -3.70 10.74
CA ASN A 738 -14.08 -4.56 10.42
C ASN A 738 -13.53 -5.32 11.65
N GLY A 739 -14.40 -6.08 12.31
CA GLY A 739 -13.99 -7.16 13.19
C GLY A 739 -14.53 -8.48 12.65
N ILE A 740 -13.66 -9.48 12.48
CA ILE A 740 -14.11 -10.87 12.32
C ILE A 740 -14.52 -11.33 13.72
N GLY A 741 -15.83 -11.42 13.94
CA GLY A 741 -16.44 -11.79 15.22
C GLY A 741 -17.96 -11.82 15.06
N ARG A 742 -18.64 -12.77 15.73
CA ARG A 742 -20.10 -12.88 15.67
C ARG A 742 -20.75 -11.75 16.47
N TRP A 743 -21.33 -10.71 15.86
CA TRP A 743 -22.26 -9.79 16.57
C TRP A 743 -23.68 -10.34 16.70
N ALA A 744 -24.43 -9.81 17.67
CA ALA A 744 -25.88 -9.91 17.65
C ALA A 744 -26.40 -9.27 16.35
N ALA A 745 -27.24 -10.03 15.62
CA ALA A 745 -27.73 -9.77 14.26
C ALA A 745 -27.92 -8.28 13.93
N ASN A 746 -26.89 -7.67 13.34
CA ASN A 746 -26.97 -6.45 12.54
C ASN A 746 -25.78 -6.47 11.56
N THR A 747 -26.06 -6.94 10.34
CA THR A 747 -25.32 -6.80 9.06
C THR A 747 -23.98 -7.53 8.86
N GLY A 748 -24.01 -8.63 8.06
CA GLY A 748 -22.98 -8.95 7.04
C GLY A 748 -21.63 -9.52 7.48
N GLN A 749 -21.56 -10.36 8.52
CA GLN A 749 -20.29 -10.75 9.16
C GLN A 749 -19.80 -12.16 8.87
N ILE A 750 -18.47 -12.31 8.91
CA ILE A 750 -17.72 -13.55 8.74
C ILE A 750 -17.66 -14.34 10.08
N GLY A 751 -17.93 -15.66 10.12
CA GLY A 751 -17.82 -16.59 11.26
C GLY A 751 -17.68 -18.06 10.81
N GLY A 752 -17.42 -19.01 11.72
CA GLY A 752 -17.19 -20.43 11.39
C GLY A 752 -18.42 -21.37 11.54
N PRO A 753 -18.30 -22.64 11.07
CA PRO A 753 -19.39 -23.62 11.06
C PRO A 753 -19.69 -24.23 12.44
N GLY A 754 -20.97 -24.44 12.80
CA GLY A 754 -21.35 -25.55 13.69
C GLY A 754 -22.16 -25.31 14.99
N THR A 755 -22.40 -24.09 15.49
CA THR A 755 -23.13 -23.92 16.77
C THR A 755 -24.65 -23.63 16.65
N PRO A 756 -25.51 -24.24 17.50
CA PRO A 756 -26.90 -23.84 17.70
C PRO A 756 -26.96 -22.41 18.26
N LYS A 757 -27.80 -21.59 17.65
CA LYS A 757 -28.08 -20.22 18.06
C LYS A 757 -28.70 -20.22 19.46
N TYR A 758 -28.11 -19.47 20.39
CA TYR A 758 -28.85 -18.98 21.57
C TYR A 758 -29.83 -17.90 21.14
#